data_AF-A0A8W8K698-F1
#
_entry.id   AF-A0A8W8K698-F1
#
_cell.length_a   1.000
_cell.length_b   1.000
_cell.length_c   1.000
_cell.angle_alpha   90.00
_cell.angle_beta   90.00
_cell.angle_gamma   90.00
#
_symmetry.space_group_name_H-M   'P 1'
#
loop_
_entity.id
_entity.type
_entity.pdbx_description
1 polymer ?
#
loop_
_entity_poly.entity_id
_entity_poly.type
_entity_poly.pdbx_seq_one_letter_code
_entity_poly.pdbx_strand_id
1 'polypeptide(L)'
;MILQVATLLGLLVSPSLALIGKCSQPASDRTSIYDFTLPNIFKTGSINFADLRGKVVLVVNVATYCDHTPQFLGLNALQKEFGADLQIIGVPTDQFHYEEPGANGTEIMNGLKYVRPGNGFVPAFPLSDKTEVNGLHEHKLFTYLKKYCEPTDELFYPGLTYQGNKVHDIRWNFEKILVDKTGKAVKRYNVYVLPADLRDDIRAEIQKSDVKQGFPVLGSFLDNFKEGNLILFKKDQRGYKAYTKLSEKYGNIYTLHCGSTLIIILNGYDAINEAFVKQADVFTDRPQLFVPLIGVSKGTGLTYNSDRPWKILRRFALQALRDFGVGKKSLEEKVQEEVNVVMETLTNSKGQPIRVKPLLLSAATNIICNVMFGARFQYTDDRFNELTDVLESIFRLNAPFAKENFFPFTRNLSGGKELISKRSAAIEKVKKYLAVTIKEHEESFDPDNIRDFIDLYIKASRDQTDPEIFTEANVYKVIVDLFLAGGETTGTSLDWSLLYMITYPEIQSKCQDEIDHVVGKNRPVGLEDKGNMPYLEATLLEIQRTANTLTFSLPHVAKKDTKLQGFDIPKDAIIIANLYSAHTDEKYWKDPEKFIPERFLNEDCSLRRRDAFIPFSAGPRFCIGEPLARMELFLFFTNLLQRFRFSMEDKENPPSLDGVQALTLTPLPYRLVALLR
;
A
#
# COMPACT_ATOMS: atom_id res chain seq x y z
N MET A 1 41.32 -31.91 -34.46
CA MET A 1 41.11 -33.30 -34.04
C MET A 1 41.27 -33.36 -32.53
N ILE A 2 40.14 -33.41 -31.83
CA ILE A 2 39.93 -33.94 -30.47
C ILE A 2 40.88 -33.43 -29.38
N LEU A 3 40.62 -32.22 -28.86
CA LEU A 3 40.69 -31.90 -27.42
C LEU A 3 40.21 -30.45 -27.19
N GLN A 4 38.90 -30.19 -27.24
CA GLN A 4 38.30 -28.97 -26.63
C GLN A 4 36.75 -28.87 -26.67
N VAL A 5 36.00 -29.97 -26.89
CA VAL A 5 34.53 -29.92 -26.97
C VAL A 5 33.87 -31.05 -26.18
N ALA A 6 34.17 -31.15 -24.88
CA ALA A 6 33.47 -32.08 -23.98
C ALA A 6 33.26 -31.48 -22.58
N THR A 7 32.93 -30.19 -22.50
CA THR A 7 32.55 -29.53 -21.23
C THR A 7 31.30 -28.66 -21.36
N LEU A 8 30.39 -29.05 -22.25
CA LEU A 8 29.05 -28.47 -22.33
C LEU A 8 28.06 -29.56 -22.76
N LEU A 9 27.09 -29.79 -21.87
CA LEU A 9 25.83 -30.54 -22.04
C LEU A 9 25.88 -32.07 -21.86
N GLY A 10 25.48 -32.51 -20.67
CA GLY A 10 24.84 -33.82 -20.45
C GLY A 10 25.04 -34.40 -19.06
N LEU A 11 23.96 -34.39 -18.25
CA LEU A 11 23.71 -34.99 -16.92
C LEU A 11 23.52 -33.92 -15.81
N LEU A 12 22.40 -33.19 -15.76
CA LEU A 12 21.10 -33.55 -15.15
C LEU A 12 21.15 -33.89 -13.64
N VAL A 13 20.62 -32.93 -12.87
CA VAL A 13 20.19 -32.95 -11.46
C VAL A 13 21.31 -33.05 -10.41
N SER A 14 21.87 -31.91 -10.01
CA SER A 14 22.31 -31.73 -8.63
C SER A 14 21.23 -30.94 -7.90
N PRO A 15 20.64 -31.46 -6.81
CA PRO A 15 19.90 -30.59 -5.92
C PRO A 15 20.83 -29.54 -5.33
N SER A 16 20.30 -28.34 -5.09
CA SER A 16 21.04 -27.32 -4.36
C SER A 16 21.33 -27.82 -2.94
N LEU A 17 22.57 -28.19 -2.63
CA LEU A 17 23.01 -28.35 -1.24
C LEU A 17 23.01 -26.96 -0.57
N ALA A 18 21.83 -26.55 -0.09
CA ALA A 18 21.72 -25.39 0.77
C ALA A 18 22.33 -25.74 2.13
N LEU A 19 23.57 -25.31 2.36
CA LEU A 19 24.28 -25.50 3.65
C LEU A 19 23.63 -24.75 4.83
N ILE A 20 22.55 -23.98 4.58
CA ILE A 20 21.81 -23.21 5.58
C ILE A 20 20.32 -23.47 5.35
N GLY A 21 19.67 -24.07 6.35
CA GLY A 21 18.22 -24.26 6.41
C GLY A 21 17.55 -23.04 7.04
N LYS A 22 16.47 -22.55 6.41
CA LYS A 22 15.65 -21.47 6.99
C LYS A 22 14.70 -22.05 8.04
N CYS A 23 14.48 -21.30 9.11
CA CYS A 23 13.47 -21.65 10.12
C CYS A 23 12.30 -20.67 10.07
N SER A 24 11.07 -21.18 10.10
CA SER A 24 9.87 -20.35 10.11
C SER A 24 8.78 -20.93 11.01
N GLN A 25 8.67 -20.37 12.21
CA GLN A 25 7.63 -20.72 13.17
C GLN A 25 6.37 -19.84 12.95
N PRO A 26 5.18 -20.44 12.76
CA PRO A 26 3.93 -19.70 12.63
C PRO A 26 3.64 -18.80 13.86
N ALA A 27 3.05 -17.63 13.64
CA ALA A 27 2.70 -16.71 14.73
C ALA A 27 1.69 -17.31 15.75
N SER A 28 0.93 -18.33 15.34
CA SER A 28 -0.02 -19.06 16.18
C SER A 28 0.64 -20.03 17.17
N ASP A 29 1.85 -20.52 16.90
CA ASP A 29 2.56 -21.42 17.82
C ASP A 29 3.37 -20.60 18.84
N ARG A 30 3.00 -20.74 20.12
CA ARG A 30 3.60 -20.02 21.25
C ARG A 30 4.76 -20.75 21.92
N THR A 31 5.10 -21.97 21.46
CA THR A 31 6.21 -22.75 22.01
C THR A 31 7.53 -21.99 21.86
N SER A 32 8.36 -21.99 22.91
CA SER A 32 9.65 -21.29 22.93
C SER A 32 10.76 -22.20 23.44
N ILE A 33 12.01 -21.92 23.07
CA ILE A 33 13.17 -22.63 23.64
C ILE A 33 13.20 -22.49 25.18
N TYR A 34 12.61 -21.44 25.71
CA TYR A 34 12.57 -21.14 27.14
C TYR A 34 11.73 -22.13 27.96
N ASP A 35 10.97 -23.01 27.30
CA ASP A 35 10.15 -24.04 27.94
C ASP A 35 10.95 -25.34 28.22
N PHE A 36 12.24 -25.37 27.89
CA PHE A 36 13.08 -26.58 27.99
C PHE A 36 14.20 -26.46 29.02
N THR A 37 14.65 -27.61 29.49
CA THR A 37 15.82 -27.77 30.37
C THR A 37 16.67 -28.93 29.87
N LEU A 38 17.98 -28.88 30.09
CA LEU A 38 18.88 -30.01 29.90
C LEU A 38 19.70 -30.26 31.17
N PRO A 39 19.99 -31.50 31.59
CA PRO A 39 20.99 -31.74 32.61
C PRO A 39 22.32 -31.12 32.20
N ASN A 40 23.05 -30.51 33.15
CA ASN A 40 24.42 -30.06 32.87
C ASN A 40 25.35 -31.26 32.68
N ILE A 41 26.53 -31.04 32.11
CA ILE A 41 27.49 -32.10 31.78
C ILE A 41 27.90 -33.00 32.97
N PHE A 42 27.80 -32.51 34.22
CA PHE A 42 28.14 -33.27 35.43
C PHE A 42 26.92 -33.88 36.14
N LYS A 43 25.70 -33.70 35.62
CA LYS A 43 24.42 -34.13 36.24
C LYS A 43 24.17 -33.58 37.65
N THR A 44 24.85 -32.51 38.04
CA THR A 44 24.70 -31.87 39.36
C THR A 44 23.63 -30.76 39.37
N GLY A 45 23.05 -30.46 38.20
CA GLY A 45 22.02 -29.45 37.99
C GLY A 45 21.58 -29.45 36.53
N SER A 46 20.82 -28.43 36.12
CA SER A 46 20.31 -28.30 34.76
C SER A 46 20.62 -26.93 34.16
N ILE A 47 20.89 -26.92 32.86
CA ILE A 47 20.81 -25.73 32.01
C ILE A 47 19.31 -25.45 31.80
N ASN A 48 18.80 -24.41 32.45
CA ASN A 48 17.44 -23.95 32.27
C ASN A 48 17.40 -22.86 31.19
N PHE A 49 16.72 -23.13 30.07
CA PHE A 49 16.70 -22.17 28.97
C PHE A 49 15.87 -20.93 29.32
N ALA A 50 14.97 -20.99 30.31
CA ALA A 50 14.27 -19.81 30.81
C ALA A 50 15.22 -18.71 31.31
N ASP A 51 16.39 -19.07 31.83
CA ASP A 51 17.41 -18.14 32.33
C ASP A 51 18.13 -17.39 31.18
N LEU A 52 17.92 -17.83 29.93
CA LEU A 52 18.48 -17.25 28.72
C LEU A 52 17.50 -16.31 28.01
N ARG A 53 16.38 -15.97 28.66
CA ARG A 53 15.36 -15.09 28.09
C ARG A 53 15.96 -13.74 27.69
N GLY A 54 15.68 -13.32 26.45
CA GLY A 54 16.20 -12.07 25.88
C GLY A 54 17.60 -12.16 25.29
N LYS A 55 18.28 -13.31 25.39
CA LYS A 55 19.58 -13.54 24.74
C LYS A 55 19.41 -14.25 23.41
N VAL A 56 20.32 -13.99 22.49
CA VAL A 56 20.50 -14.85 21.31
C VAL A 56 21.13 -16.15 21.77
N VAL A 57 20.59 -17.29 21.35
CA VAL A 57 21.06 -18.61 21.76
C VAL A 57 21.51 -19.41 20.55
N LEU A 58 22.70 -20.00 20.62
CA LEU A 58 23.22 -20.91 19.60
C LEU A 58 23.32 -22.32 20.20
N VAL A 59 22.46 -23.23 19.75
CA VAL A 59 22.50 -24.64 20.17
C VAL A 59 23.33 -25.42 19.16
N VAL A 60 24.30 -26.18 19.64
CA VAL A 60 25.21 -26.96 18.79
C VAL A 60 25.29 -28.39 19.31
N ASN A 61 25.00 -29.38 18.47
CA ASN A 61 25.32 -30.77 18.82
C ASN A 61 26.82 -31.00 18.61
N VAL A 62 27.53 -31.46 19.64
CA VAL A 62 29.00 -31.53 19.64
C VAL A 62 29.49 -32.95 19.90
N ALA A 63 30.73 -33.20 19.49
CA ALA A 63 31.43 -34.46 19.72
C ALA A 63 32.95 -34.22 19.89
N THR A 64 33.60 -35.01 20.75
CA THR A 64 35.04 -34.89 21.05
C THR A 64 35.97 -35.59 20.05
N TYR A 65 35.52 -36.64 19.37
CA TYR A 65 36.30 -37.43 18.41
C TYR A 65 35.79 -37.29 16.97
N CYS A 66 35.22 -36.13 16.64
CA CYS A 66 34.80 -35.78 15.28
C CYS A 66 35.93 -35.03 14.56
N ASP A 67 35.98 -35.11 13.23
CA ASP A 67 36.90 -34.28 12.43
C ASP A 67 36.56 -32.78 12.51
N HIS A 68 35.34 -32.46 12.91
CA HIS A 68 34.87 -31.10 13.13
C HIS A 68 35.06 -30.59 14.57
N THR A 69 35.62 -31.38 15.48
CA THR A 69 35.93 -30.94 16.85
C THR A 69 36.79 -29.67 16.93
N PRO A 70 37.71 -29.33 15.99
CA PRO A 70 38.37 -28.02 16.00
C PRO A 70 37.42 -26.81 16.00
N GLN A 71 36.15 -26.97 15.59
CA GLN A 71 35.15 -25.90 15.67
C GLN A 71 34.86 -25.41 17.10
N PHE A 72 35.17 -26.19 18.14
CA PHE A 72 35.14 -25.73 19.53
C PHE A 72 35.95 -24.45 19.75
N LEU A 73 37.08 -24.28 19.05
CA LEU A 73 37.90 -23.06 19.11
C LEU A 73 37.13 -21.85 18.56
N GLY A 74 36.43 -22.02 17.44
CA GLY A 74 35.60 -20.99 16.82
C GLY A 74 34.37 -20.65 17.68
N LEU A 75 33.75 -21.64 18.31
CA LEU A 75 32.63 -21.42 19.24
C LEU A 75 33.10 -20.64 20.49
N ASN A 76 34.27 -20.95 21.04
CA ASN A 76 34.86 -20.14 22.12
C ASN A 76 35.13 -18.70 21.67
N ALA A 77 35.62 -18.50 20.45
CA ALA A 77 35.85 -17.17 19.90
C ALA A 77 34.54 -16.37 19.79
N LEU A 78 33.45 -16.97 19.29
CA LEU A 78 32.13 -16.33 19.24
C LEU A 78 31.59 -15.99 20.63
N GLN A 79 31.63 -16.94 21.58
CA GLN A 79 31.15 -16.72 22.95
C GLN A 79 31.92 -15.58 23.64
N LYS A 80 33.22 -15.47 23.38
CA LYS A 80 34.06 -14.38 23.89
C LYS A 80 33.80 -13.05 23.19
N GLU A 81 33.57 -13.07 21.88
CA GLU A 81 33.32 -11.88 21.05
C GLU A 81 31.99 -11.21 21.44
N PHE A 82 30.91 -11.98 21.54
CA PHE A 82 29.57 -11.45 21.82
C PHE A 82 29.20 -11.43 23.30
N GLY A 83 30.01 -12.04 24.17
CA GLY A 83 29.90 -11.91 25.62
C GLY A 83 28.50 -12.26 26.15
N ALA A 84 27.86 -11.31 26.83
CA ALA A 84 26.56 -11.50 27.48
C ALA A 84 25.38 -11.58 26.50
N ASP A 85 25.55 -11.12 25.26
CA ASP A 85 24.49 -10.99 24.26
C ASP A 85 24.23 -12.30 23.48
N LEU A 86 25.19 -13.22 23.50
CA LEU A 86 25.10 -14.57 22.92
C LEU A 86 25.31 -15.62 24.01
N GLN A 87 24.45 -16.64 24.03
CA GLN A 87 24.71 -17.86 24.79
C GLN A 87 24.84 -19.05 23.85
N ILE A 88 26.02 -19.66 23.77
CA ILE A 88 26.21 -20.95 23.11
C ILE A 88 25.86 -22.06 24.12
N ILE A 89 25.16 -23.10 23.68
CA ILE A 89 24.91 -24.33 24.45
C ILE A 89 25.41 -25.51 23.62
N GLY A 90 26.41 -26.22 24.13
CA GLY A 90 26.88 -27.44 23.52
C GLY A 90 26.12 -28.66 24.03
N VAL A 91 25.70 -29.54 23.12
CA VAL A 91 24.97 -30.76 23.42
C VAL A 91 25.79 -31.96 22.93
N PRO A 92 26.58 -32.61 23.80
CA PRO A 92 27.31 -33.81 23.43
C PRO A 92 26.36 -34.91 22.95
N THR A 93 26.67 -35.56 21.83
CA THR A 93 25.85 -36.66 21.31
C THR A 93 26.71 -37.70 20.61
N ASP A 94 26.35 -38.97 20.78
CA ASP A 94 27.12 -40.12 20.29
C ASP A 94 26.42 -40.81 19.10
N GLN A 95 25.39 -40.16 18.54
CA GLN A 95 24.51 -40.71 17.51
C GLN A 95 25.12 -40.76 16.10
N PHE A 96 26.34 -40.23 15.94
CA PHE A 96 27.05 -40.16 14.66
C PHE A 96 28.40 -40.87 14.83
N HIS A 97 28.47 -42.11 14.33
CA HIS A 97 29.66 -42.98 14.37
C HIS A 97 30.33 -43.16 15.75
N TYR A 98 29.59 -43.00 16.85
CA TYR A 98 30.14 -43.06 18.20
C TYR A 98 31.30 -42.07 18.45
N GLU A 99 31.25 -40.90 17.80
CA GLU A 99 32.30 -39.87 17.87
C GLU A 99 32.32 -39.10 19.21
N GLU A 100 31.43 -39.40 20.15
CA GLU A 100 31.46 -38.88 21.53
C GLU A 100 31.59 -40.03 22.53
N PRO A 101 32.74 -40.73 22.58
CA PRO A 101 32.92 -41.94 23.37
C PRO A 101 32.93 -41.71 24.90
N GLY A 102 33.01 -40.46 25.37
CA GLY A 102 33.05 -40.16 26.81
C GLY A 102 31.79 -40.66 27.53
N ALA A 103 31.97 -41.47 28.57
CA ALA A 103 30.85 -42.08 29.30
C ALA A 103 30.13 -41.09 30.24
N ASN A 104 30.83 -40.04 30.66
CA ASN A 104 30.32 -39.02 31.58
C ASN A 104 31.02 -37.67 31.33
N GLY A 105 30.54 -36.62 31.99
CA GLY A 105 31.05 -35.27 31.82
C GLY A 105 32.54 -35.09 32.11
N THR A 106 33.11 -35.84 33.06
CA THR A 106 34.54 -35.77 33.37
C THR A 106 35.38 -36.28 32.20
N GLU A 107 34.97 -37.37 31.57
CA GLU A 107 35.67 -37.92 30.39
C GLU A 107 35.56 -37.01 29.18
N ILE A 108 34.37 -36.46 28.90
CA ILE A 108 34.16 -35.52 27.79
C ILE A 108 35.03 -34.28 27.99
N MET A 109 35.03 -33.70 29.19
CA MET A 109 35.86 -32.53 29.52
C MET A 109 37.36 -32.82 29.45
N ASN A 110 37.80 -34.01 29.88
CA ASN A 110 39.19 -34.44 29.74
C ASN A 110 39.59 -34.63 28.27
N GLY A 111 38.71 -35.18 27.44
CA GLY A 111 38.91 -35.31 25.99
C GLY A 111 39.14 -33.94 25.34
N LEU A 112 38.28 -32.97 25.63
CA LEU A 112 38.43 -31.60 25.16
C LEU A 112 39.74 -30.95 25.62
N LYS A 113 40.08 -31.12 26.90
CA LYS A 113 41.22 -30.46 27.55
C LYS A 113 42.56 -31.03 27.13
N TYR A 114 42.66 -32.36 27.01
CA TYR A 114 43.94 -33.05 26.84
C TYR A 114 44.13 -33.68 25.45
N VAL A 115 43.05 -33.94 24.71
CA VAL A 115 43.12 -34.70 23.44
C VAL A 115 42.78 -33.84 22.22
N ARG A 116 41.51 -33.45 22.04
CA ARG A 116 41.05 -32.67 20.89
C ARG A 116 39.93 -31.71 21.34
N PRO A 117 40.11 -30.37 21.29
CA PRO A 117 41.25 -29.66 20.73
C PRO A 117 42.58 -29.82 21.49
N GLY A 118 42.54 -30.25 22.77
CA GLY A 118 43.74 -30.43 23.58
C GLY A 118 44.33 -29.11 24.09
N ASN A 119 45.62 -29.12 24.49
CA ASN A 119 46.36 -27.93 24.95
C ASN A 119 45.71 -27.15 26.12
N GLY A 120 45.04 -27.85 27.02
CA GLY A 120 44.38 -27.23 28.16
C GLY A 120 43.07 -26.51 27.79
N PHE A 121 42.50 -26.79 26.61
CA PHE A 121 41.26 -26.17 26.15
C PHE A 121 40.11 -26.40 27.14
N VAL A 122 39.34 -25.34 27.39
CA VAL A 122 38.11 -25.38 28.18
C VAL A 122 37.03 -24.63 27.40
N PRO A 123 35.85 -25.22 27.16
CA PRO A 123 34.72 -24.50 26.57
C PRO A 123 34.36 -23.25 27.39
N ALA A 124 34.20 -22.13 26.71
CA ALA A 124 33.75 -20.87 27.30
C ALA A 124 32.23 -20.80 27.48
N PHE A 125 31.54 -21.90 27.16
CA PHE A 125 30.09 -22.04 27.15
C PHE A 125 29.70 -23.36 27.83
N PRO A 126 28.50 -23.46 28.41
CA PRO A 126 28.06 -24.66 29.10
C PRO A 126 27.83 -25.81 28.12
N LEU A 127 28.16 -27.01 28.59
CA LEU A 127 27.81 -28.27 27.95
C LEU A 127 26.71 -28.95 28.78
N SER A 128 25.75 -29.55 28.08
CA SER A 128 24.77 -30.46 28.70
C SER A 128 25.35 -31.86 28.89
N ASP A 129 24.63 -32.72 29.61
CA ASP A 129 24.88 -34.16 29.57
C ASP A 129 24.66 -34.71 28.16
N LYS A 130 25.27 -35.87 27.89
CA LYS A 130 25.10 -36.57 26.61
C LYS A 130 23.62 -36.78 26.33
N THR A 131 23.15 -36.27 25.18
CA THR A 131 21.72 -36.21 24.85
C THR A 131 21.49 -36.72 23.42
N GLU A 132 20.40 -37.47 23.23
CA GLU A 132 19.94 -37.88 21.90
C GLU A 132 19.25 -36.71 21.17
N VAL A 133 19.75 -36.37 19.99
CA VAL A 133 19.28 -35.26 19.16
C VAL A 133 18.33 -35.72 18.05
N ASN A 134 18.28 -37.02 17.75
CA ASN A 134 17.47 -37.66 16.73
C ASN A 134 16.83 -38.97 17.21
N GLY A 135 15.89 -39.49 16.42
CA GLY A 135 15.29 -40.81 16.61
C GLY A 135 14.16 -40.89 17.63
N LEU A 136 13.77 -42.12 17.99
CA LEU A 136 12.64 -42.39 18.88
C LEU A 136 12.81 -41.83 20.30
N HIS A 137 14.05 -41.68 20.76
CA HIS A 137 14.38 -41.16 22.10
C HIS A 137 14.96 -39.74 22.05
N GLU A 138 14.76 -39.02 20.94
CA GLU A 138 15.22 -37.62 20.82
C GLU A 138 14.66 -36.76 21.96
N HIS A 139 15.50 -35.86 22.46
CA HIS A 139 15.07 -34.91 23.47
C HIS A 139 14.06 -33.91 22.89
N LYS A 140 13.01 -33.56 23.64
CA LYS A 140 11.94 -32.64 23.20
C LYS A 140 12.46 -31.27 22.72
N LEU A 141 13.60 -30.83 23.24
CA LEU A 141 14.30 -29.64 22.74
C LEU A 141 14.63 -29.76 21.25
N PHE A 142 15.20 -30.88 20.81
CA PHE A 142 15.56 -31.08 19.41
C PHE A 142 14.32 -31.33 18.54
N THR A 143 13.27 -31.94 19.07
CA THR A 143 11.96 -31.97 18.39
C THR A 143 11.49 -30.55 18.09
N TYR A 144 11.55 -29.64 19.07
CA TYR A 144 11.18 -28.23 18.88
C TYR A 144 12.10 -27.50 17.90
N LEU A 145 13.42 -27.55 18.12
CA LEU A 145 14.40 -26.82 17.33
C LEU A 145 14.37 -27.21 15.84
N LYS A 146 14.07 -28.46 15.53
CA LYS A 146 14.03 -28.97 14.14
C LYS A 146 12.65 -28.79 13.48
N LYS A 147 11.57 -28.68 14.26
CA LYS A 147 10.17 -28.70 13.77
C LYS A 147 9.90 -27.71 12.64
N TYR A 148 10.50 -26.53 12.72
CA TYR A 148 10.25 -25.42 11.81
C TYR A 148 11.44 -25.07 10.93
N CYS A 149 12.51 -25.87 10.96
CA CYS A 149 13.72 -25.62 10.20
C CYS A 149 13.83 -26.58 9.03
N GLU A 150 14.12 -26.04 7.85
CA GLU A 150 14.52 -26.82 6.69
C GLU A 150 15.78 -27.66 7.03
N PRO A 151 15.89 -28.90 6.54
CA PRO A 151 17.12 -29.67 6.65
C PRO A 151 18.28 -28.98 5.92
N THR A 152 19.50 -29.17 6.42
CA THR A 152 20.72 -28.58 5.83
C THR A 152 21.40 -29.48 4.81
N ASP A 153 20.84 -30.67 4.60
CA ASP A 153 21.23 -31.62 3.57
C ASP A 153 20.01 -32.47 3.18
N GLU A 154 19.94 -32.82 1.90
CA GLU A 154 18.85 -33.62 1.35
C GLU A 154 18.96 -35.09 1.74
N LEU A 155 20.19 -35.57 1.92
CA LEU A 155 20.48 -36.96 2.25
C LEU A 155 21.02 -37.08 3.67
N PHE A 156 20.78 -38.24 4.27
CA PHE A 156 21.47 -38.64 5.49
C PHE A 156 22.83 -39.22 5.16
N TYR A 157 23.81 -38.93 6.02
CA TYR A 157 25.09 -39.64 5.97
C TYR A 157 24.88 -41.13 6.32
N PRO A 158 25.62 -42.05 5.65
CA PRO A 158 25.52 -43.48 5.94
C PRO A 158 25.99 -43.82 7.37
N GLY A 159 25.43 -44.88 7.96
CA GLY A 159 25.85 -45.39 9.27
C GLY A 159 25.31 -44.64 10.48
N LEU A 160 24.05 -44.16 10.40
CA LEU A 160 23.29 -43.66 11.54
C LEU A 160 23.11 -44.77 12.60
N THR A 161 23.33 -44.44 13.88
CA THR A 161 23.26 -45.40 14.99
C THR A 161 21.92 -45.41 15.74
N TYR A 162 20.91 -44.67 15.25
CA TYR A 162 19.59 -44.53 15.87
C TYR A 162 18.45 -45.03 14.96
N GLN A 163 17.28 -45.27 15.56
CA GLN A 163 16.06 -45.70 14.87
C GLN A 163 15.01 -44.58 14.83
N GLY A 164 14.13 -44.61 13.82
CA GLY A 164 13.01 -43.67 13.69
C GLY A 164 13.36 -42.34 13.00
N ASN A 165 14.13 -42.40 11.91
CA ASN A 165 14.60 -41.23 11.17
C ASN A 165 13.44 -40.35 10.66
N LYS A 166 13.57 -39.04 10.82
CA LYS A 166 12.60 -38.03 10.38
C LYS A 166 13.26 -37.08 9.40
N VAL A 167 12.49 -36.55 8.43
CA VAL A 167 12.99 -35.62 7.40
C VAL A 167 13.84 -34.49 7.99
N HIS A 168 13.45 -33.94 9.13
CA HIS A 168 14.10 -32.80 9.79
C HIS A 168 15.23 -33.18 10.77
N ASP A 169 15.69 -34.43 10.84
CA ASP A 169 16.74 -34.83 11.78
C ASP A 169 18.08 -34.14 11.56
N ILE A 170 18.87 -33.99 12.64
CA ILE A 170 20.25 -33.52 12.60
C ILE A 170 21.06 -34.41 11.66
N ARG A 171 21.80 -33.80 10.74
CA ARG A 171 22.53 -34.52 9.69
C ARG A 171 23.86 -35.04 10.18
N TRP A 172 24.61 -34.27 10.96
CA TRP A 172 25.92 -34.65 11.49
C TRP A 172 26.28 -33.91 12.79
N ASN A 173 27.40 -34.31 13.41
CA ASN A 173 28.03 -33.54 14.48
C ASN A 173 28.38 -32.11 14.03
N PHE A 174 28.26 -31.14 14.93
CA PHE A 174 28.47 -29.70 14.71
C PHE A 174 27.45 -29.02 13.81
N GLU A 175 26.23 -29.55 13.71
CA GLU A 175 25.11 -28.79 13.22
C GLU A 175 24.68 -27.73 14.26
N LYS A 176 24.27 -26.56 13.80
CA LYS A 176 24.05 -25.40 14.66
C LYS A 176 22.65 -24.84 14.41
N ILE A 177 21.92 -24.51 15.46
CA ILE A 177 20.62 -23.85 15.35
C ILE A 177 20.68 -22.54 16.13
N LEU A 178 20.52 -21.44 15.40
CA LEU A 178 20.47 -20.09 15.95
C LEU A 178 19.04 -19.76 16.35
N VAL A 179 18.89 -19.22 17.55
CA VAL A 179 17.63 -18.87 18.17
C VAL A 179 17.68 -17.39 18.56
N ASP A 180 16.61 -16.67 18.22
CA ASP A 180 16.48 -15.25 18.53
C ASP A 180 16.20 -14.97 20.02
N LYS A 181 16.17 -13.69 20.39
CA LYS A 181 15.88 -13.20 21.75
C LYS A 181 14.46 -13.51 22.23
N THR A 182 13.57 -13.95 21.35
CA THR A 182 12.21 -14.38 21.70
C THR A 182 12.13 -15.89 21.98
N GLY A 183 13.24 -16.60 21.76
CA GLY A 183 13.38 -18.03 21.96
C GLY A 183 12.93 -18.86 20.77
N LYS A 184 12.83 -18.28 19.57
CA LYS A 184 12.44 -18.98 18.33
C LYS A 184 13.64 -19.32 17.46
N ALA A 185 13.67 -20.53 16.89
CA ALA A 185 14.71 -20.92 15.94
C ALA A 185 14.56 -20.09 14.65
N VAL A 186 15.66 -19.48 14.20
CA VAL A 186 15.66 -18.57 13.03
C VAL A 186 16.50 -19.11 11.87
N LYS A 187 17.58 -19.84 12.15
CA LYS A 187 18.46 -20.42 11.14
C LYS A 187 19.09 -21.71 11.64
N ARG A 188 19.33 -22.63 10.70
CA ARG A 188 20.00 -23.91 10.94
C ARG A 188 21.18 -24.03 9.97
N TYR A 189 22.35 -24.42 10.48
CA TYR A 189 23.60 -24.41 9.73
C TYR A 189 24.20 -25.80 9.67
N ASN A 190 24.58 -26.21 8.46
CA ASN A 190 25.29 -27.46 8.20
C ASN A 190 26.64 -27.49 8.96
N VAL A 191 27.15 -28.70 9.18
CA VAL A 191 28.48 -28.96 9.76
C VAL A 191 29.62 -28.18 9.07
N TYR A 192 29.55 -27.98 7.76
CA TYR A 192 30.58 -27.27 6.99
C TYR A 192 30.53 -25.74 7.13
N VAL A 193 29.47 -25.19 7.72
CA VAL A 193 29.43 -23.75 8.05
C VAL A 193 30.23 -23.52 9.33
N LEU A 194 31.35 -22.82 9.20
CA LEU A 194 32.28 -22.61 10.31
C LEU A 194 31.71 -21.57 11.28
N PRO A 195 32.04 -21.64 12.59
CA PRO A 195 31.56 -20.66 13.56
C PRO A 195 31.87 -19.21 13.18
N ALA A 196 33.00 -18.94 12.54
CA ALA A 196 33.35 -17.58 12.08
C ALA A 196 32.32 -17.01 11.08
N ASP A 197 31.68 -17.85 10.27
CA ASP A 197 30.69 -17.44 9.27
C ASP A 197 29.33 -17.09 9.88
N LEU A 198 29.09 -17.48 11.14
CA LEU A 198 27.87 -17.14 11.88
C LEU A 198 27.90 -15.73 12.46
N ARG A 199 29.04 -15.03 12.43
CA ARG A 199 29.23 -13.73 13.09
C ARG A 199 28.19 -12.68 12.70
N ASP A 200 27.94 -12.52 11.40
CA ASP A 200 27.04 -11.49 10.91
C ASP A 200 25.58 -11.83 11.22
N ASP A 201 25.22 -13.12 11.17
CA ASP A 201 23.90 -13.60 11.56
C ASP A 201 23.64 -13.39 13.05
N ILE A 202 24.61 -13.73 13.90
CA ILE A 202 24.54 -13.51 15.35
C ILE A 202 24.44 -12.02 15.66
N ARG A 203 25.29 -11.18 15.04
CA ARG A 203 25.25 -9.74 15.22
C ARG A 203 23.90 -9.16 14.80
N ALA A 204 23.34 -9.64 13.70
CA ALA A 204 22.02 -9.23 13.25
C ALA A 204 20.94 -9.57 14.30
N GLU A 205 20.93 -10.79 14.85
CA GLU A 205 19.97 -11.17 15.91
C GLU A 205 20.18 -10.38 17.21
N ILE A 206 21.42 -10.07 17.59
CA ILE A 206 21.72 -9.25 18.78
C ILE A 206 21.25 -7.80 18.59
N GLN A 207 21.43 -7.25 17.39
CA GLN A 207 21.04 -5.87 17.08
C GLN A 207 19.54 -5.72 16.82
N LYS A 208 18.78 -6.82 16.68
CA LYS A 208 17.32 -6.78 16.73
C LYS A 208 16.89 -6.29 18.12
N SER A 209 16.29 -5.10 18.16
CA SER A 209 15.79 -4.48 19.39
C SER A 209 14.71 -5.35 20.06
N ASP A 210 14.76 -5.48 21.39
CA ASP A 210 13.79 -6.21 22.20
C ASP A 210 12.38 -5.72 21.89
N VAL A 211 11.59 -6.61 21.27
CA VAL A 211 10.19 -6.44 20.86
C VAL A 211 9.76 -4.97 20.68
N LYS A 212 10.33 -4.34 19.65
CA LYS A 212 9.53 -3.40 18.86
C LYS A 212 8.70 -4.29 17.95
N GLN A 213 7.37 -4.14 17.97
CA GLN A 213 6.58 -4.49 16.78
C GLN A 213 7.05 -3.51 15.69
N GLY A 214 8.20 -3.81 15.10
CA GLY A 214 8.59 -3.27 13.82
C GLY A 214 7.60 -3.84 12.82
N PHE A 215 7.22 -3.02 11.87
CA PHE A 215 6.52 -3.48 10.67
C PHE A 215 7.17 -4.76 10.17
N PRO A 216 6.41 -5.75 9.68
CA PRO A 216 7.02 -6.81 8.92
C PRO A 216 7.81 -6.18 7.78
N VAL A 217 9.12 -6.15 7.93
CA VAL A 217 10.04 -5.62 6.94
C VAL A 217 10.08 -6.68 5.84
N LEU A 218 9.65 -6.31 4.64
CA LEU A 218 10.05 -6.99 3.41
C LEU A 218 11.55 -7.25 3.52
N GLY A 219 12.00 -8.52 3.53
CA GLY A 219 13.30 -8.98 4.04
C GLY A 219 14.56 -8.19 3.66
N SER A 220 15.53 -8.83 3.01
CA SER A 220 16.78 -8.15 2.61
C SER A 220 16.49 -6.99 1.64
N PHE A 221 17.44 -6.08 1.42
CA PHE A 221 17.34 -5.05 0.36
C PHE A 221 16.93 -5.65 -1.00
N LEU A 222 17.33 -6.90 -1.28
CA LEU A 222 16.97 -7.64 -2.49
C LEU A 222 15.54 -8.22 -2.45
N ASP A 223 15.01 -8.61 -1.29
CA ASP A 223 13.63 -9.08 -1.14
C ASP A 223 12.63 -7.91 -1.19
N ASN A 224 12.99 -6.76 -0.59
CA ASN A 224 12.34 -5.46 -0.80
C ASN A 224 12.27 -5.10 -2.29
N PHE A 225 13.34 -5.38 -3.04
CA PHE A 225 13.41 -5.13 -4.48
C PHE A 225 12.47 -6.04 -5.29
N LYS A 226 12.23 -7.28 -4.84
CA LYS A 226 11.51 -8.32 -5.61
C LYS A 226 10.00 -8.42 -5.39
N GLU A 227 9.46 -8.13 -4.20
CA GLU A 227 8.00 -8.27 -3.94
C GLU A 227 7.26 -6.93 -3.92
N GLY A 228 7.73 -5.94 -3.14
CA GLY A 228 7.09 -4.62 -3.04
C GLY A 228 7.46 -3.66 -4.18
N ASN A 229 8.76 -3.50 -4.46
CA ASN A 229 9.24 -2.59 -5.50
C ASN A 229 8.99 -3.11 -6.92
N LEU A 230 8.91 -4.43 -7.12
CA LEU A 230 8.60 -5.01 -8.43
C LEU A 230 7.20 -4.61 -8.91
N ILE A 231 6.26 -4.29 -7.99
CA ILE A 231 4.95 -3.72 -8.34
C ILE A 231 5.12 -2.32 -8.97
N LEU A 232 6.08 -1.52 -8.49
CA LEU A 232 6.41 -0.20 -9.07
C LEU A 232 6.96 -0.31 -10.50
N PHE A 233 7.62 -1.43 -10.82
CA PHE A 233 8.25 -1.67 -12.13
C PHE A 233 7.42 -2.55 -13.06
N LYS A 234 6.38 -3.23 -12.56
CA LYS A 234 5.42 -3.98 -13.36
C LYS A 234 4.40 -3.02 -13.98
N LYS A 235 4.14 -3.20 -15.27
CA LYS A 235 3.07 -2.48 -16.01
C LYS A 235 1.64 -2.93 -15.64
N ASP A 236 1.47 -3.78 -14.62
CA ASP A 236 0.14 -4.31 -14.29
C ASP A 236 -0.75 -3.17 -13.79
N GLN A 237 -1.90 -2.99 -14.45
CA GLN A 237 -2.84 -1.90 -14.24
C GLN A 237 -3.59 -2.00 -12.89
N ARG A 238 -3.33 -3.04 -12.09
CA ARG A 238 -4.04 -3.38 -10.84
C ARG A 238 -3.17 -3.29 -9.59
N GLY A 239 -2.21 -2.36 -9.55
CA GLY A 239 -1.28 -2.19 -8.43
C GLY A 239 -1.97 -2.08 -7.05
N TYR A 240 -3.14 -1.45 -6.96
CA TYR A 240 -3.91 -1.31 -5.72
C TYR A 240 -4.41 -2.64 -5.12
N LYS A 241 -4.81 -3.61 -5.97
CA LYS A 241 -5.17 -4.96 -5.52
C LYS A 241 -3.95 -5.70 -4.97
N ALA A 242 -2.78 -5.50 -5.58
CA ALA A 242 -1.53 -6.10 -5.11
C ALA A 242 -1.14 -5.59 -3.71
N TYR A 243 -1.27 -4.29 -3.44
CA TYR A 243 -1.02 -3.73 -2.11
C TYR A 243 -2.03 -4.24 -1.06
N THR A 244 -3.28 -4.46 -1.45
CA THR A 244 -4.27 -5.11 -0.57
C THR A 244 -3.84 -6.55 -0.25
N LYS A 245 -3.42 -7.33 -1.24
CA LYS A 245 -2.94 -8.70 -1.05
C LYS A 245 -1.71 -8.80 -0.14
N LEU A 246 -0.81 -7.81 -0.18
CA LEU A 246 0.32 -7.74 0.73
C LEU A 246 -0.11 -7.62 2.20
N SER A 247 -1.28 -7.03 2.48
CA SER A 247 -1.81 -6.94 3.84
C SER A 247 -2.21 -8.30 4.42
N GLU A 248 -2.54 -9.30 3.60
CA GLU A 248 -2.81 -10.67 4.08
C GLU A 248 -1.54 -11.32 4.68
N LYS A 249 -0.36 -10.96 4.17
CA LYS A 249 0.94 -11.48 4.61
C LYS A 249 1.54 -10.67 5.75
N TYR A 250 1.36 -9.35 5.69
CA TYR A 250 2.08 -8.39 6.54
C TYR A 250 1.17 -7.65 7.54
N GLY A 251 -0.14 -7.89 7.48
CA GLY A 251 -1.12 -7.17 8.28
C GLY A 251 -1.51 -5.83 7.66
N ASN A 252 -2.47 -5.17 8.30
CA ASN A 252 -3.11 -3.96 7.79
C ASN A 252 -2.16 -2.75 7.69
N ILE A 253 -1.04 -2.77 8.41
CA ILE A 253 -0.02 -1.72 8.34
C ILE A 253 1.33 -2.38 8.06
N TYR A 254 1.95 -2.01 6.94
CA TYR A 254 3.27 -2.50 6.55
C TYR A 254 4.09 -1.42 5.86
N THR A 255 5.39 -1.65 5.74
CA THR A 255 6.34 -0.71 5.14
C THR A 255 6.78 -1.16 3.75
N LEU A 256 7.12 -0.17 2.92
CA LEU A 256 7.79 -0.30 1.64
C LEU A 256 9.01 0.64 1.66
N HIS A 257 10.17 0.10 1.32
CA HIS A 257 11.37 0.90 1.09
C HIS A 257 11.55 1.17 -0.40
N CYS A 258 11.19 2.39 -0.83
CA CYS A 258 11.36 2.87 -2.19
C CYS A 258 12.65 3.69 -2.26
N GLY A 259 13.77 3.05 -2.62
CA GLY A 259 15.09 3.68 -2.51
C GLY A 259 15.43 3.97 -1.04
N SER A 260 15.79 5.22 -0.72
CA SER A 260 15.99 5.67 0.65
C SER A 260 14.70 6.12 1.36
N THR A 261 13.56 6.10 0.66
CA THR A 261 12.30 6.61 1.19
C THR A 261 11.51 5.51 1.87
N LEU A 262 11.15 5.72 3.14
CA LEU A 262 10.23 4.88 3.89
C LEU A 262 8.78 5.28 3.59
N ILE A 263 8.00 4.32 3.08
CA ILE A 263 6.57 4.46 2.86
C ILE A 263 5.85 3.45 3.76
N ILE A 264 4.79 3.88 4.43
CA ILE A 264 3.89 3.03 5.21
C ILE A 264 2.55 2.98 4.49
N ILE A 265 2.07 1.78 4.21
CA ILE A 265 0.76 1.56 3.61
C ILE A 265 -0.24 1.21 4.70
N LEU A 266 -1.37 1.92 4.72
CA LEU A 266 -2.50 1.63 5.60
C LEU A 266 -3.57 0.89 4.78
N ASN A 267 -3.98 -0.28 5.25
CA ASN A 267 -5.09 -1.06 4.69
C ASN A 267 -6.21 -1.23 5.72
N GLY A 268 -7.44 -1.34 5.23
CA GLY A 268 -8.64 -1.46 6.06
C GLY A 268 -9.05 -0.15 6.73
N TYR A 269 -10.33 -0.06 7.09
CA TYR A 269 -10.91 1.18 7.63
C TYR A 269 -10.29 1.58 8.98
N ASP A 270 -10.03 0.62 9.87
CA ASP A 270 -9.54 0.93 11.23
C ASP A 270 -8.19 1.64 11.23
N ALA A 271 -7.23 1.17 10.43
CA ALA A 271 -5.90 1.77 10.36
C ALA A 271 -5.96 3.19 9.77
N ILE A 272 -6.78 3.37 8.74
CA ILE A 272 -6.98 4.66 8.08
C ILE A 272 -7.67 5.65 9.03
N ASN A 273 -8.72 5.20 9.74
CA ASN A 273 -9.46 6.01 10.69
C ASN A 273 -8.59 6.41 11.89
N GLU A 274 -7.77 5.49 12.41
CA GLU A 274 -6.85 5.82 13.50
C GLU A 274 -5.82 6.87 13.07
N ALA A 275 -5.21 6.71 11.89
CA ALA A 275 -4.20 7.65 11.40
C ALA A 275 -4.81 9.01 11.03
N PHE A 276 -5.80 9.03 10.13
CA PHE A 276 -6.27 10.26 9.52
C PHE A 276 -7.30 11.01 10.35
N VAL A 277 -8.06 10.31 11.21
CA VAL A 277 -9.10 10.92 12.06
C VAL A 277 -8.63 11.04 13.49
N LYS A 278 -8.29 9.93 14.16
CA LYS A 278 -7.95 9.94 15.60
C LYS A 278 -6.60 10.60 15.89
N GLN A 279 -5.64 10.47 14.97
CA GLN A 279 -4.31 11.07 15.06
C GLN A 279 -4.09 12.16 14.00
N ALA A 280 -5.15 12.85 13.62
CA ALA A 280 -5.16 13.84 12.55
C ALA A 280 -4.01 14.85 12.65
N ASP A 281 -3.73 15.40 13.84
CA ASP A 281 -2.66 16.39 14.04
C ASP A 281 -1.25 15.89 13.67
N VAL A 282 -1.03 14.58 13.68
CA VAL A 282 0.25 13.96 13.34
C VAL A 282 0.38 13.69 11.84
N PHE A 283 -0.72 13.31 11.19
CA PHE A 283 -0.70 12.80 9.82
C PHE A 283 -1.27 13.78 8.77
N THR A 284 -1.48 15.06 9.10
CA THR A 284 -2.02 16.02 8.13
C THR A 284 -1.03 16.51 7.08
N ASP A 285 0.27 16.25 7.20
CA ASP A 285 1.27 16.86 6.33
C ASP A 285 1.47 16.14 5.00
N ARG A 286 2.17 16.79 4.07
CA ARG A 286 2.33 16.35 2.69
C ARG A 286 3.80 16.21 2.30
N PRO A 287 4.19 15.13 1.62
CA PRO A 287 5.55 15.00 1.11
C PRO A 287 5.74 15.87 -0.14
N GLN A 288 6.94 16.41 -0.31
CA GLN A 288 7.32 17.18 -1.50
C GLN A 288 7.83 16.26 -2.61
N LEU A 289 6.93 15.44 -3.17
CA LEU A 289 7.25 14.46 -4.22
C LEU A 289 7.60 15.13 -5.56
N PHE A 290 8.57 14.57 -6.29
CA PHE A 290 9.09 15.17 -7.52
C PHE A 290 8.04 15.33 -8.61
N VAL A 291 7.32 14.26 -8.96
CA VAL A 291 6.38 14.24 -10.10
C VAL A 291 5.26 15.27 -9.92
N PRO A 292 4.51 15.29 -8.79
CA PRO A 292 3.48 16.29 -8.57
C PRO A 292 3.96 17.74 -8.69
N LEU A 293 5.23 17.99 -8.38
CA LEU A 293 5.84 19.31 -8.34
C LEU A 293 6.48 19.77 -9.67
N ILE A 294 6.53 18.92 -10.70
CA ILE A 294 7.04 19.34 -12.03
C ILE A 294 6.18 20.49 -12.57
N GLY A 295 6.83 21.63 -12.85
CA GLY A 295 6.19 22.81 -13.41
C GLY A 295 5.46 23.70 -12.39
N VAL A 296 5.44 23.37 -11.09
CA VAL A 296 4.74 24.17 -10.06
C VAL A 296 5.65 24.48 -8.86
N SER A 297 5.33 25.54 -8.12
CA SER A 297 6.08 25.95 -6.93
C SER A 297 5.89 24.95 -5.77
N LYS A 298 6.96 24.74 -4.99
CA LYS A 298 6.92 23.90 -3.79
C LYS A 298 6.21 24.62 -2.65
N GLY A 299 5.55 23.85 -1.78
CA GLY A 299 4.90 24.40 -0.59
C GLY A 299 3.77 25.39 -0.86
N THR A 300 3.16 25.36 -2.05
CA THR A 300 2.04 26.25 -2.41
C THR A 300 0.71 25.52 -2.60
N GLY A 301 -0.40 26.27 -2.53
CA GLY A 301 -1.75 25.80 -2.85
C GLY A 301 -2.41 24.97 -1.75
N LEU A 302 -3.33 24.07 -2.14
CA LEU A 302 -4.13 23.26 -1.22
C LEU A 302 -3.59 21.84 -1.05
N THR A 303 -3.07 21.26 -2.13
CA THR A 303 -2.81 19.81 -2.21
C THR A 303 -1.53 19.41 -1.49
N TYR A 304 -0.44 20.15 -1.68
CA TYR A 304 0.93 19.85 -1.18
C TYR A 304 1.49 20.89 -0.20
N ASN A 305 0.61 21.75 0.33
CA ASN A 305 0.93 22.71 1.39
C ASN A 305 0.52 22.15 2.77
N SER A 306 1.09 22.66 3.85
CA SER A 306 0.90 22.16 5.24
C SER A 306 0.68 23.30 6.25
N ASP A 307 0.33 22.91 7.48
CA ASP A 307 0.21 23.81 8.64
C ASP A 307 -0.62 25.09 8.42
N ARG A 308 -0.11 26.25 8.86
CA ARG A 308 -0.82 27.52 8.86
C ARG A 308 -1.24 27.97 7.45
N PRO A 309 -0.35 28.00 6.43
CA PRO A 309 -0.75 28.37 5.08
C PRO A 309 -1.87 27.49 4.53
N TRP A 310 -1.77 26.16 4.68
CA TRP A 310 -2.81 25.25 4.22
C TRP A 310 -4.15 25.46 4.94
N LYS A 311 -4.16 25.64 6.27
CA LYS A 311 -5.40 25.86 7.04
C LYS A 311 -6.13 27.12 6.57
N ILE A 312 -5.40 28.21 6.32
CA ILE A 312 -5.98 29.48 5.85
C ILE A 312 -6.49 29.35 4.42
N LEU A 313 -5.67 28.85 3.49
CA LEU A 313 -6.06 28.66 2.09
C LEU A 313 -7.25 27.70 1.95
N ARG A 314 -7.28 26.60 2.72
CA ARG A 314 -8.41 25.66 2.72
C ARG A 314 -9.69 26.31 3.22
N ARG A 315 -9.62 27.10 4.29
CA ARG A 315 -10.80 27.81 4.82
C ARG A 315 -11.32 28.83 3.81
N PHE A 316 -10.41 29.59 3.20
CA PHE A 316 -10.74 30.54 2.14
C PHE A 316 -11.42 29.83 0.96
N ALA A 317 -10.85 28.72 0.49
CA ALA A 317 -11.44 27.97 -0.62
C ALA A 317 -12.80 27.35 -0.29
N LEU A 318 -12.98 26.81 0.92
CA LEU A 318 -14.29 26.30 1.37
C LEU A 318 -15.35 27.40 1.41
N GLN A 319 -14.97 28.60 1.85
CA GLN A 319 -15.86 29.74 1.89
C GLN A 319 -16.25 30.17 0.47
N ALA A 320 -15.26 30.33 -0.41
CA ALA A 320 -15.48 30.67 -1.82
C ALA A 320 -16.42 29.68 -2.52
N LEU A 321 -16.18 28.36 -2.37
CA LEU A 321 -17.06 27.33 -2.95
C LEU A 321 -18.52 27.49 -2.49
N ARG A 322 -18.75 27.76 -1.20
CA ARG A 322 -20.11 28.00 -0.68
C ARG A 322 -20.71 29.29 -1.21
N ASP A 323 -19.92 30.35 -1.31
CA ASP A 323 -20.40 31.66 -1.78
C ASP A 323 -20.84 31.58 -3.24
N PHE A 324 -20.07 30.87 -4.09
CA PHE A 324 -20.39 30.64 -5.50
C PHE A 324 -21.34 29.47 -5.78
N GLY A 325 -22.12 29.08 -4.78
CA GLY A 325 -23.32 28.29 -5.00
C GLY A 325 -23.18 26.80 -4.76
N VAL A 326 -22.05 26.28 -4.28
CA VAL A 326 -21.97 24.87 -3.89
C VAL A 326 -22.99 24.57 -2.80
N GLY A 327 -23.95 23.70 -3.12
CA GLY A 327 -25.09 23.36 -2.26
C GLY A 327 -26.25 24.36 -2.31
N LYS A 328 -26.27 25.29 -3.26
CA LYS A 328 -27.35 26.26 -3.49
C LYS A 328 -27.96 26.05 -4.89
N LYS A 329 -29.22 26.46 -5.04
CA LYS A 329 -29.98 26.36 -6.31
C LYS A 329 -29.32 27.09 -7.50
N SER A 330 -28.57 28.17 -7.25
CA SER A 330 -27.90 28.92 -8.30
C SER A 330 -26.82 28.13 -9.04
N LEU A 331 -26.12 27.21 -8.38
CA LEU A 331 -25.14 26.35 -9.05
C LEU A 331 -25.81 25.12 -9.66
N GLU A 332 -26.89 24.63 -9.05
CA GLU A 332 -27.71 23.55 -9.63
C GLU A 332 -28.22 23.90 -11.04
N GLU A 333 -28.69 25.13 -11.26
CA GLU A 333 -29.11 25.59 -12.59
C GLU A 333 -27.97 25.45 -13.63
N LYS A 334 -26.74 25.83 -13.25
CA LYS A 334 -25.55 25.69 -14.11
C LYS A 334 -25.17 24.22 -14.34
N VAL A 335 -25.35 23.35 -13.34
CA VAL A 335 -25.17 21.90 -13.53
C VAL A 335 -26.20 21.38 -14.52
N GLN A 336 -27.47 21.79 -14.42
CA GLN A 336 -28.52 21.36 -15.34
C GLN A 336 -28.31 21.84 -16.77
N GLU A 337 -27.71 23.02 -16.98
CA GLU A 337 -27.27 23.45 -18.31
C GLU A 337 -26.30 22.43 -18.94
N GLU A 338 -25.32 21.94 -18.19
CA GLU A 338 -24.39 20.92 -18.69
C GLU A 338 -25.04 19.55 -18.88
N VAL A 339 -25.93 19.15 -17.96
CA VAL A 339 -26.73 17.92 -18.11
C VAL A 339 -27.52 17.97 -19.43
N ASN A 340 -28.14 19.10 -19.76
CA ASN A 340 -28.87 19.29 -21.01
C ASN A 340 -27.98 19.14 -22.24
N VAL A 341 -26.75 19.68 -22.22
CA VAL A 341 -25.80 19.54 -23.34
C VAL A 341 -25.39 18.07 -23.55
N VAL A 342 -25.16 17.34 -22.45
CA VAL A 342 -24.87 15.90 -22.52
C VAL A 342 -26.07 15.13 -23.08
N MET A 343 -27.28 15.41 -22.60
CA MET A 343 -28.51 14.79 -23.09
C MET A 343 -28.78 15.09 -24.57
N GLU A 344 -28.52 16.32 -25.03
CA GLU A 344 -28.66 16.70 -26.43
C GLU A 344 -27.68 15.92 -27.30
N THR A 345 -26.41 15.85 -26.89
CA THR A 345 -25.38 15.08 -27.60
C THR A 345 -25.74 13.59 -27.69
N LEU A 346 -26.23 13.00 -26.59
CA LEU A 346 -26.70 11.62 -26.57
C LEU A 346 -27.95 11.41 -27.44
N THR A 347 -28.89 12.36 -27.46
CA THR A 347 -30.05 12.32 -28.36
C THR A 347 -29.62 12.33 -29.82
N ASN A 348 -28.65 13.19 -30.16
CA ASN A 348 -28.11 13.34 -31.51
C ASN A 348 -27.29 12.12 -31.97
N SER A 349 -26.85 11.26 -31.04
CA SER A 349 -26.26 9.96 -31.39
C SER A 349 -27.26 9.02 -32.08
N LYS A 350 -28.58 9.25 -31.94
CA LYS A 350 -29.64 8.43 -32.57
C LYS A 350 -29.47 6.92 -32.31
N GLY A 351 -29.07 6.56 -31.09
CA GLY A 351 -28.82 5.17 -30.69
C GLY A 351 -27.55 4.56 -31.28
N GLN A 352 -26.66 5.36 -31.89
CA GLN A 352 -25.35 4.88 -32.31
C GLN A 352 -24.38 4.78 -31.12
N PRO A 353 -23.49 3.78 -31.09
CA PRO A 353 -22.47 3.66 -30.06
C PRO A 353 -21.57 4.89 -29.95
N ILE A 354 -21.45 5.45 -28.75
CA ILE A 354 -20.69 6.69 -28.47
C ILE A 354 -19.74 6.51 -27.28
N ARG A 355 -18.58 7.17 -27.34
CA ARG A 355 -17.65 7.30 -26.20
C ARG A 355 -18.06 8.51 -25.36
N VAL A 356 -18.49 8.27 -24.13
CA VAL A 356 -19.04 9.32 -23.25
C VAL A 356 -18.00 10.03 -22.38
N LYS A 357 -16.84 9.41 -22.09
CA LYS A 357 -15.83 9.99 -21.21
C LYS A 357 -15.43 11.44 -21.58
N PRO A 358 -15.08 11.77 -22.84
CA PRO A 358 -14.67 13.14 -23.17
C PRO A 358 -15.79 14.15 -22.91
N LEU A 359 -17.03 13.79 -23.26
CA LEU A 359 -18.21 14.63 -23.06
C LEU A 359 -18.48 14.89 -21.57
N LEU A 360 -18.40 13.86 -20.72
CA LEU A 360 -18.57 13.98 -19.27
C LEU A 360 -17.44 14.77 -18.61
N LEU A 361 -16.21 14.62 -19.09
CA LEU A 361 -15.06 15.38 -18.63
C LEU A 361 -15.22 16.88 -18.93
N SER A 362 -15.62 17.22 -20.16
CA SER A 362 -15.92 18.60 -20.56
C SER A 362 -17.05 19.20 -19.71
N ALA A 363 -18.12 18.44 -19.45
CA ALA A 363 -19.24 18.87 -18.62
C ALA A 363 -18.81 19.22 -17.19
N ALA A 364 -18.12 18.30 -16.51
CA ALA A 364 -17.59 18.53 -15.16
C ALA A 364 -16.58 19.69 -15.12
N THR A 365 -15.75 19.82 -16.17
CA THR A 365 -14.77 20.91 -16.29
C THR A 365 -15.47 22.26 -16.42
N ASN A 366 -16.55 22.37 -17.18
CA ASN A 366 -17.32 23.61 -17.30
C ASN A 366 -17.99 24.03 -15.98
N ILE A 367 -18.42 23.08 -15.15
CA ILE A 367 -19.02 23.39 -13.85
C ILE A 367 -17.97 23.99 -12.91
N ILE A 368 -16.77 23.41 -12.84
CA ILE A 368 -15.70 24.00 -12.03
C ILE A 368 -15.17 25.31 -12.65
N CYS A 369 -15.11 25.45 -13.98
CA CYS A 369 -14.81 26.73 -14.65
C CYS A 369 -15.79 27.83 -14.26
N ASN A 370 -17.08 27.52 -14.15
CA ASN A 370 -18.09 28.47 -13.73
C ASN A 370 -17.85 29.00 -12.30
N VAL A 371 -17.40 28.12 -11.40
CA VAL A 371 -17.12 28.47 -10.00
C VAL A 371 -15.79 29.23 -9.88
N MET A 372 -14.80 28.87 -10.69
CA MET A 372 -13.44 29.40 -10.58
C MET A 372 -13.20 30.66 -11.43
N PHE A 373 -13.83 30.77 -12.58
CA PHE A 373 -13.57 31.80 -13.62
C PHE A 373 -14.82 32.55 -14.08
N GLY A 374 -15.98 32.25 -13.50
CA GLY A 374 -17.26 32.83 -13.94
C GLY A 374 -17.63 32.48 -15.39
N ALA A 375 -16.99 31.47 -15.99
CA ALA A 375 -17.04 31.19 -17.42
C ALA A 375 -17.49 29.77 -17.75
N ARG A 376 -18.21 29.65 -18.87
CA ARG A 376 -18.63 28.40 -19.50
C ARG A 376 -18.09 28.34 -20.92
N PHE A 377 -17.49 27.22 -21.31
CA PHE A 377 -16.93 27.04 -22.64
C PHE A 377 -17.86 26.26 -23.55
N GLN A 378 -17.83 26.61 -24.84
CA GLN A 378 -18.47 25.81 -25.87
C GLN A 378 -17.66 24.53 -26.08
N TYR A 379 -18.35 23.40 -26.32
CA TYR A 379 -17.71 22.09 -26.51
C TYR A 379 -16.98 22.00 -27.85
N THR A 380 -17.26 22.94 -28.76
CA THR A 380 -16.56 23.13 -30.03
C THR A 380 -15.36 24.07 -29.92
N ASP A 381 -15.08 24.66 -28.75
CA ASP A 381 -13.90 25.51 -28.55
C ASP A 381 -12.65 24.62 -28.45
N ASP A 382 -11.78 24.71 -29.45
CA ASP A 382 -10.53 23.95 -29.53
C ASP A 382 -9.61 24.21 -28.33
N ARG A 383 -9.61 25.43 -27.75
CA ARG A 383 -8.81 25.75 -26.57
C ARG A 383 -9.33 25.03 -25.34
N PHE A 384 -10.65 24.92 -25.21
CA PHE A 384 -11.27 24.20 -24.11
C PHE A 384 -11.04 22.69 -24.23
N ASN A 385 -11.17 22.14 -25.43
CA ASN A 385 -10.87 20.73 -25.70
C ASN A 385 -9.40 20.41 -25.39
N GLU A 386 -8.46 21.27 -25.81
CA GLU A 386 -7.05 21.15 -25.45
C GLU A 386 -6.83 21.19 -23.93
N LEU A 387 -7.56 22.06 -23.21
CA LEU A 387 -7.48 22.16 -21.76
C LEU A 387 -7.97 20.86 -21.08
N THR A 388 -9.08 20.29 -21.54
CA THR A 388 -9.60 19.00 -21.02
C THR A 388 -8.67 17.82 -21.32
N ASP A 389 -8.02 17.78 -22.50
CA ASP A 389 -7.00 16.78 -22.80
C ASP A 389 -5.78 16.92 -21.87
N VAL A 390 -5.39 18.17 -21.58
CA VAL A 390 -4.32 18.48 -20.63
C VAL A 390 -4.67 17.99 -19.22
N LEU A 391 -5.91 18.19 -18.76
CA LEU A 391 -6.40 17.68 -17.47
C LEU A 391 -6.18 16.17 -17.34
N GLU A 392 -6.71 15.40 -18.29
CA GLU A 392 -6.60 13.95 -18.29
C GLU A 392 -5.13 13.51 -18.33
N SER A 393 -4.30 14.19 -19.14
CA SER A 393 -2.87 13.90 -19.23
C SER A 393 -2.15 14.08 -17.89
N ILE A 394 -2.47 15.14 -17.12
CA ILE A 394 -1.83 15.43 -15.84
C ILE A 394 -2.13 14.31 -14.84
N PHE A 395 -3.36 13.80 -14.79
CA PHE A 395 -3.75 12.69 -13.92
C PHE A 395 -3.11 11.37 -14.33
N ARG A 396 -3.06 11.06 -15.63
CA ARG A 396 -2.36 9.88 -16.17
C ARG A 396 -0.87 9.87 -15.84
N LEU A 397 -0.24 11.04 -15.81
CA LEU A 397 1.19 11.20 -15.49
C LEU A 397 1.48 11.31 -13.98
N ASN A 398 0.45 11.32 -13.11
CA ASN A 398 0.55 11.55 -11.66
C ASN A 398 0.36 10.28 -10.80
N ALA A 399 1.00 9.17 -11.14
CA ALA A 399 0.89 7.97 -10.30
C ALA A 399 1.50 8.22 -8.90
N PRO A 400 0.79 7.91 -7.79
CA PRO A 400 1.31 8.08 -6.42
C PRO A 400 2.64 7.35 -6.19
N PHE A 401 2.83 6.25 -6.91
CA PHE A 401 3.98 5.35 -6.83
C PHE A 401 4.96 5.51 -8.01
N ALA A 402 4.93 6.63 -8.73
CA ALA A 402 5.86 6.88 -9.83
C ALA A 402 7.32 6.75 -9.38
N LYS A 403 8.10 5.91 -10.05
CA LYS A 403 9.51 5.63 -9.69
C LYS A 403 10.38 6.89 -9.64
N GLU A 404 10.06 7.91 -10.44
CA GLU A 404 10.78 9.19 -10.49
C GLU A 404 10.66 10.00 -9.19
N ASN A 405 9.65 9.71 -8.35
CA ASN A 405 9.55 10.26 -7.01
C ASN A 405 10.65 9.74 -6.09
N PHE A 406 11.00 8.46 -6.21
CA PHE A 406 11.82 7.75 -5.21
C PHE A 406 13.23 7.39 -5.70
N PHE A 407 13.42 7.31 -7.02
CA PHE A 407 14.68 6.92 -7.65
C PHE A 407 15.17 8.02 -8.61
N PRO A 408 15.94 9.01 -8.13
CA PRO A 408 16.35 10.17 -8.95
C PRO A 408 17.03 9.82 -10.27
N PHE A 409 17.79 8.73 -10.33
CA PHE A 409 18.46 8.28 -11.56
C PHE A 409 17.48 7.97 -12.70
N THR A 410 16.23 7.58 -12.38
CA THR A 410 15.21 7.24 -13.38
C THR A 410 14.74 8.45 -14.19
N ARG A 411 14.89 9.67 -13.64
CA ARG A 411 14.54 10.94 -14.29
C ARG A 411 15.36 11.20 -15.55
N ASN A 412 16.58 10.68 -15.61
CA ASN A 412 17.50 10.86 -16.73
C ASN A 412 17.34 9.80 -17.83
N LEU A 413 16.54 8.74 -17.58
CA LEU A 413 16.20 7.73 -18.58
C LEU A 413 15.18 8.29 -19.57
N SER A 414 15.05 7.67 -20.75
CA SER A 414 14.14 8.12 -21.82
C SER A 414 12.71 8.34 -21.33
N GLY A 415 12.13 7.38 -20.61
CA GLY A 415 10.78 7.51 -20.04
C GLY A 415 10.65 8.60 -18.98
N GLY A 416 11.69 8.83 -18.16
CA GLY A 416 11.71 9.91 -17.16
C GLY A 416 11.78 11.30 -17.81
N LYS A 417 12.62 11.45 -18.84
CA LYS A 417 12.71 12.68 -19.64
C LYS A 417 11.39 12.98 -20.36
N GLU A 418 10.77 11.96 -20.93
CA GLU A 418 9.46 12.08 -21.60
C GLU A 418 8.37 12.51 -20.61
N LEU A 419 8.31 11.90 -19.42
CA LEU A 419 7.40 12.29 -18.34
C LEU A 419 7.58 13.77 -17.96
N ILE A 420 8.82 14.20 -17.71
CA ILE A 420 9.13 15.58 -17.32
C ILE A 420 8.73 16.55 -18.42
N SER A 421 9.04 16.23 -19.68
CA SER A 421 8.71 17.08 -20.84
C SER A 421 7.19 17.22 -21.02
N LYS A 422 6.47 16.09 -21.09
CA LYS A 422 5.01 16.08 -21.27
C LYS A 422 4.30 16.82 -20.15
N ARG A 423 4.72 16.57 -18.90
CA ARG A 423 4.11 17.20 -17.74
C ARG A 423 4.41 18.70 -17.65
N SER A 424 5.65 19.10 -17.93
CA SER A 424 6.00 20.53 -17.97
C SER A 424 5.19 21.26 -19.03
N ALA A 425 5.04 20.67 -20.22
CA ALA A 425 4.24 21.22 -21.30
C ALA A 425 2.75 21.33 -20.92
N ALA A 426 2.19 20.31 -20.27
CA ALA A 426 0.80 20.29 -19.80
C ALA A 426 0.55 21.42 -18.78
N ILE A 427 1.40 21.53 -17.76
CA ILE A 427 1.27 22.60 -16.74
C ILE A 427 1.48 23.99 -17.36
N GLU A 428 2.38 24.14 -18.33
CA GLU A 428 2.61 25.40 -19.01
C GLU A 428 1.37 25.87 -19.82
N LYS A 429 0.63 24.94 -20.42
CA LYS A 429 -0.65 25.27 -21.08
C LYS A 429 -1.68 25.78 -20.09
N VAL A 430 -1.84 25.11 -18.94
CA VAL A 430 -2.74 25.57 -17.86
C VAL A 430 -2.30 26.95 -17.34
N LYS A 431 -0.99 27.17 -17.16
CA LYS A 431 -0.44 28.49 -16.77
C LYS A 431 -0.82 29.59 -17.74
N LYS A 432 -0.59 29.39 -19.03
CA LYS A 432 -0.90 30.40 -20.06
C LYS A 432 -2.38 30.74 -20.08
N TYR A 433 -3.23 29.73 -20.00
CA TYR A 433 -4.67 29.92 -19.94
C TYR A 433 -5.06 30.75 -18.71
N LEU A 434 -4.64 30.33 -17.51
CA LEU A 434 -4.95 31.04 -16.28
C LEU A 434 -4.39 32.46 -16.23
N ALA A 435 -3.20 32.70 -16.78
CA ALA A 435 -2.61 34.04 -16.82
C ALA A 435 -3.46 35.01 -17.65
N VAL A 436 -4.02 34.56 -18.78
CA VAL A 436 -4.94 35.36 -19.60
C VAL A 436 -6.22 35.64 -18.81
N THR A 437 -6.84 34.60 -18.24
CA THR A 437 -8.08 34.73 -17.48
C THR A 437 -7.92 35.64 -16.27
N ILE A 438 -6.84 35.50 -15.49
CA ILE A 438 -6.57 36.36 -14.32
C ILE A 438 -6.44 37.81 -14.75
N LYS A 439 -5.69 38.10 -15.82
CA LYS A 439 -5.53 39.46 -16.33
C LYS A 439 -6.86 40.08 -16.76
N GLU A 440 -7.71 39.33 -17.46
CA GLU A 440 -9.06 39.79 -17.84
C GLU A 440 -9.91 40.13 -16.61
N HIS A 441 -9.78 39.36 -15.52
CA HIS A 441 -10.47 39.65 -14.26
C HIS A 441 -9.91 40.90 -13.59
N GLU A 442 -8.58 41.08 -13.56
CA GLU A 442 -7.94 42.28 -13.00
C GLU A 442 -8.40 43.57 -13.70
N GLU A 443 -8.52 43.53 -15.04
CA GLU A 443 -8.97 44.66 -15.86
C GLU A 443 -10.45 44.99 -15.67
N SER A 444 -11.28 43.99 -15.38
CA SER A 444 -12.73 44.12 -15.22
C SER A 444 -13.21 44.04 -13.75
N PHE A 445 -12.29 44.08 -12.79
CA PHE A 445 -12.59 43.86 -11.38
C PHE A 445 -13.45 44.98 -10.79
N ASP A 446 -14.55 44.57 -10.14
CA ASP A 446 -15.46 45.44 -9.40
C ASP A 446 -15.53 45.00 -7.91
N PRO A 447 -15.07 45.82 -6.95
CA PRO A 447 -15.07 45.46 -5.53
C PRO A 447 -16.46 45.22 -4.93
N ASP A 448 -17.51 45.77 -5.57
CA ASP A 448 -18.90 45.65 -5.15
C ASP A 448 -19.62 44.47 -5.83
N ASN A 449 -19.01 43.86 -6.85
CA ASN A 449 -19.56 42.73 -7.58
C ASN A 449 -18.51 41.64 -7.83
N ILE A 450 -18.37 40.74 -6.85
CA ILE A 450 -17.44 39.62 -6.92
C ILE A 450 -18.07 38.46 -7.70
N ARG A 451 -17.53 38.15 -8.88
CA ARG A 451 -18.13 37.20 -9.83
C ARG A 451 -17.78 35.75 -9.51
N ASP A 452 -16.54 35.50 -9.08
CA ASP A 452 -15.96 34.16 -8.95
C ASP A 452 -14.71 34.13 -8.05
N PHE A 453 -14.05 32.97 -8.01
CA PHE A 453 -12.87 32.74 -7.19
C PHE A 453 -11.70 33.68 -7.51
N ILE A 454 -11.50 34.05 -8.78
CA ILE A 454 -10.42 34.96 -9.16
C ILE A 454 -10.69 36.36 -8.62
N ASP A 455 -11.93 36.85 -8.69
CA ASP A 455 -12.28 38.13 -8.08
C ASP A 455 -12.10 38.12 -6.55
N LEU A 456 -12.46 37.03 -5.87
CA LEU A 456 -12.18 36.90 -4.43
C LEU A 456 -10.68 36.98 -4.12
N TYR A 457 -9.85 36.40 -4.98
CA TYR A 457 -8.40 36.53 -4.86
C TYR A 457 -7.94 37.98 -5.06
N ILE A 458 -8.40 38.64 -6.13
CA ILE A 458 -8.03 40.03 -6.43
C ILE A 458 -8.42 40.93 -5.25
N LYS A 459 -9.61 40.72 -4.68
CA LYS A 459 -10.07 41.41 -3.47
C LYS A 459 -9.16 41.15 -2.28
N ALA A 460 -8.88 39.89 -1.95
CA ALA A 460 -8.01 39.53 -0.83
C ALA A 460 -6.59 40.12 -0.98
N SER A 461 -6.07 40.16 -2.21
CA SER A 461 -4.78 40.75 -2.56
C SER A 461 -4.79 42.28 -2.36
N ARG A 462 -5.81 42.98 -2.87
CA ARG A 462 -5.96 44.44 -2.70
C ARG A 462 -6.16 44.85 -1.24
N ASP A 463 -6.90 44.05 -0.48
CA ASP A 463 -7.15 44.26 0.95
C ASP A 463 -5.95 43.88 1.83
N GLN A 464 -4.85 43.36 1.24
CA GLN A 464 -3.68 42.85 1.93
C GLN A 464 -4.01 41.83 3.04
N THR A 465 -4.99 40.96 2.77
CA THR A 465 -5.36 39.89 3.70
C THR A 465 -4.21 38.88 3.78
N ASP A 466 -3.55 38.74 4.94
CA ASP A 466 -2.43 37.82 5.17
C ASP A 466 -1.44 37.75 3.98
N PRO A 467 -0.68 38.82 3.66
CA PRO A 467 0.06 38.95 2.40
C PRO A 467 1.16 37.90 2.21
N GLU A 468 1.64 37.29 3.29
CA GLU A 468 2.58 36.16 3.26
C GLU A 468 1.95 34.86 2.75
N ILE A 469 0.63 34.72 2.87
CA ILE A 469 -0.13 33.53 2.48
C ILE A 469 -0.82 33.74 1.14
N PHE A 470 -1.51 34.86 0.94
CA PHE A 470 -2.22 35.19 -0.30
C PHE A 470 -1.27 35.75 -1.37
N THR A 471 -0.14 35.08 -1.54
CA THR A 471 0.80 35.37 -2.63
C THR A 471 0.25 34.88 -3.96
N GLU A 472 0.66 35.52 -5.05
CA GLU A 472 0.30 35.12 -6.42
C GLU A 472 0.59 33.62 -6.66
N ALA A 473 1.76 33.14 -6.23
CA ALA A 473 2.14 31.74 -6.37
C ALA A 473 1.24 30.76 -5.59
N ASN A 474 0.76 31.15 -4.40
CA ASN A 474 -0.17 30.34 -3.63
C ASN A 474 -1.52 30.28 -4.30
N VAL A 475 -2.08 31.43 -4.67
CA VAL A 475 -3.44 31.50 -5.17
C VAL A 475 -3.54 30.93 -6.58
N TYR A 476 -2.56 31.20 -7.44
CA TYR A 476 -2.40 30.49 -8.71
C TYR A 476 -2.45 28.97 -8.50
N LYS A 477 -1.71 28.44 -7.51
CA LYS A 477 -1.70 27.02 -7.22
C LYS A 477 -3.03 26.51 -6.66
N VAL A 478 -3.75 27.30 -5.85
CA VAL A 478 -5.11 26.96 -5.38
C VAL A 478 -6.08 26.84 -6.57
N ILE A 479 -6.03 27.78 -7.51
CA ILE A 479 -6.87 27.77 -8.71
C ILE A 479 -6.60 26.50 -9.53
N VAL A 480 -5.32 26.18 -9.78
CA VAL A 480 -4.92 24.94 -10.44
C VAL A 480 -5.40 23.71 -9.66
N ASP A 481 -5.22 23.68 -8.33
CA ASP A 481 -5.64 22.53 -7.51
C ASP A 481 -7.14 22.25 -7.61
N LEU A 482 -7.98 23.29 -7.55
CA LEU A 482 -9.44 23.15 -7.62
C LEU A 482 -9.91 22.80 -9.03
N PHE A 483 -9.38 23.48 -10.04
CA PHE A 483 -9.70 23.24 -11.45
C PHE A 483 -9.36 21.80 -11.87
N LEU A 484 -8.14 21.35 -11.59
CA LEU A 484 -7.70 19.98 -11.92
C LEU A 484 -8.54 18.93 -11.20
N ALA A 485 -8.83 19.13 -9.91
CA ALA A 485 -9.54 18.15 -9.10
C ALA A 485 -11.02 18.02 -9.49
N GLY A 486 -11.70 19.14 -9.75
CA GLY A 486 -13.14 19.15 -10.05
C GLY A 486 -13.50 18.47 -11.37
N GLY A 487 -12.75 18.74 -12.44
CA GLY A 487 -13.05 18.19 -13.77
C GLY A 487 -12.82 16.68 -13.87
N GLU A 488 -11.57 16.22 -13.66
CA GLU A 488 -11.20 14.83 -13.94
C GLU A 488 -11.88 13.82 -13.00
N THR A 489 -12.02 14.14 -11.70
CA THR A 489 -12.57 13.19 -10.72
C THR A 489 -14.07 12.97 -10.88
N THR A 490 -14.84 14.04 -11.10
CA THR A 490 -16.29 13.96 -11.34
C THR A 490 -16.56 13.31 -12.70
N GLY A 491 -15.87 13.75 -13.77
CA GLY A 491 -16.02 13.17 -15.11
C GLY A 491 -15.73 11.66 -15.13
N THR A 492 -14.65 11.22 -14.47
CA THR A 492 -14.32 9.80 -14.35
C THR A 492 -15.35 9.03 -13.53
N SER A 493 -15.91 9.63 -12.47
CA SER A 493 -16.93 8.99 -11.63
C SER A 493 -18.27 8.84 -12.36
N LEU A 494 -18.64 9.80 -13.22
CA LEU A 494 -19.80 9.69 -14.11
C LEU A 494 -19.58 8.62 -15.18
N ASP A 495 -18.37 8.52 -15.74
CA ASP A 495 -18.02 7.49 -16.71
C ASP A 495 -18.13 6.09 -16.11
N TRP A 496 -17.62 5.88 -14.88
CA TRP A 496 -17.88 4.65 -14.13
C TRP A 496 -19.38 4.43 -13.92
N SER A 497 -20.13 5.47 -13.56
CA SER A 497 -21.56 5.33 -13.30
C SER A 497 -22.33 4.79 -14.50
N LEU A 498 -22.06 5.30 -15.71
CA LEU A 498 -22.68 4.79 -16.93
C LEU A 498 -22.19 3.39 -17.29
N LEU A 499 -20.91 3.06 -17.07
CA LEU A 499 -20.39 1.71 -17.25
C LEU A 499 -21.11 0.69 -16.36
N TYR A 500 -21.31 0.99 -15.08
CA TYR A 500 -22.09 0.12 -14.19
C TYR A 500 -23.56 0.00 -14.63
N MET A 501 -24.18 1.06 -15.14
CA MET A 501 -25.57 1.00 -15.61
C MET A 501 -25.75 0.15 -16.87
N ILE A 502 -24.79 0.12 -17.79
CA ILE A 502 -24.84 -0.79 -18.94
C ILE A 502 -24.54 -2.24 -18.54
N THR A 503 -23.76 -2.46 -17.48
CA THR A 503 -23.43 -3.79 -16.96
C THR A 503 -24.56 -4.42 -16.15
N TYR A 504 -25.33 -3.62 -15.41
CA TYR A 504 -26.41 -4.07 -14.53
C TYR A 504 -27.76 -3.46 -14.96
N PRO A 505 -28.35 -3.91 -16.09
CA PRO A 505 -29.57 -3.34 -16.64
C PRO A 505 -30.79 -3.47 -15.72
N GLU A 506 -30.83 -4.46 -14.85
CA GLU A 506 -31.86 -4.64 -13.81
C GLU A 506 -31.78 -3.57 -12.73
N ILE A 507 -30.57 -3.17 -12.32
CA ILE A 507 -30.37 -2.06 -11.37
C ILE A 507 -30.71 -0.74 -12.05
N GLN A 508 -30.32 -0.58 -13.32
CA GLN A 508 -30.70 0.57 -14.13
C GLN A 508 -32.24 0.74 -14.19
N SER A 509 -32.98 -0.35 -14.41
CA SER A 509 -34.44 -0.34 -14.43
C SER A 509 -35.02 0.07 -13.08
N LYS A 510 -34.52 -0.45 -11.97
CA LYS A 510 -35.00 -0.07 -10.62
C LYS A 510 -34.77 1.43 -10.34
N CYS A 511 -33.63 1.98 -10.70
CA CYS A 511 -33.36 3.41 -10.59
C CYS A 511 -34.35 4.23 -11.45
N GLN A 512 -34.62 3.77 -12.66
CA GLN A 512 -35.56 4.39 -13.59
C GLN A 512 -37.01 4.36 -13.06
N ASP A 513 -37.43 3.25 -12.47
CA ASP A 513 -38.76 3.09 -11.86
C ASP A 513 -38.92 4.04 -10.64
N GLU A 514 -37.89 4.19 -9.82
CA GLU A 514 -37.88 5.14 -8.69
C GLU A 514 -37.96 6.60 -9.20
N ILE A 515 -37.19 6.97 -10.24
CA ILE A 515 -37.27 8.29 -10.86
C ILE A 515 -38.68 8.58 -11.39
N ASP A 516 -39.26 7.62 -12.13
CA ASP A 516 -40.59 7.74 -12.72
C ASP A 516 -41.67 7.87 -11.63
N HIS A 517 -41.50 7.21 -10.49
CA HIS A 517 -42.42 7.30 -9.36
C HIS A 517 -42.35 8.65 -8.63
N VAL A 518 -41.14 9.17 -8.38
CA VAL A 518 -40.93 10.39 -7.58
C VAL A 518 -41.15 11.67 -8.40
N VAL A 519 -40.61 11.71 -9.61
CA VAL A 519 -40.60 12.93 -10.46
C VAL A 519 -41.42 12.76 -11.73
N GLY A 520 -41.52 11.53 -12.25
CA GLY A 520 -42.13 11.26 -13.55
C GLY A 520 -41.24 11.71 -14.71
N LYS A 521 -41.84 11.93 -15.89
CA LYS A 521 -41.14 12.29 -17.13
C LYS A 521 -41.34 13.74 -17.60
N ASN A 522 -42.13 14.53 -16.86
CA ASN A 522 -42.61 15.84 -17.32
C ASN A 522 -41.72 17.02 -16.91
N ARG A 523 -40.76 16.80 -16.01
CA ARG A 523 -39.79 17.82 -15.56
C ARG A 523 -38.44 17.17 -15.26
N PRO A 524 -37.32 17.91 -15.35
CA PRO A 524 -36.03 17.42 -14.88
C PRO A 524 -36.05 17.14 -13.38
N VAL A 525 -35.15 16.24 -12.96
CA VAL A 525 -34.88 15.95 -11.54
C VAL A 525 -34.01 17.07 -10.97
N GLY A 526 -34.43 17.64 -9.84
CA GLY A 526 -33.71 18.66 -9.08
C GLY A 526 -33.12 18.12 -7.77
N LEU A 527 -32.31 18.92 -7.08
CA LEU A 527 -31.70 18.52 -5.80
C LEU A 527 -32.72 18.31 -4.69
N GLU A 528 -33.87 18.98 -4.75
CA GLU A 528 -34.97 18.80 -3.81
C GLU A 528 -35.54 17.37 -3.83
N ASP A 529 -35.40 16.67 -4.96
CA ASP A 529 -35.94 15.32 -5.14
C ASP A 529 -35.05 14.25 -4.49
N LYS A 530 -33.78 14.59 -4.22
CA LYS A 530 -32.75 13.65 -3.76
C LYS A 530 -33.16 12.84 -2.54
N GLY A 531 -33.73 13.49 -1.52
CA GLY A 531 -34.14 12.83 -0.28
C GLY A 531 -35.23 11.78 -0.45
N ASN A 532 -35.92 11.76 -1.60
CA ASN A 532 -37.00 10.83 -1.92
C ASN A 532 -36.55 9.69 -2.86
N MET A 533 -35.26 9.59 -3.20
CA MET A 533 -34.71 8.58 -4.11
C MET A 533 -33.64 7.70 -3.44
N PRO A 534 -33.97 6.99 -2.36
CA PRO A 534 -32.98 6.25 -1.58
C PRO A 534 -32.31 5.12 -2.37
N TYR A 535 -33.00 4.42 -3.28
CA TYR A 535 -32.41 3.33 -4.06
C TYR A 535 -31.38 3.86 -5.07
N LEU A 536 -31.68 4.98 -5.71
CA LEU A 536 -30.77 5.67 -6.61
C LEU A 536 -29.54 6.20 -5.86
N GLU A 537 -29.74 6.83 -4.69
CA GLU A 537 -28.62 7.26 -3.86
C GLU A 537 -27.75 6.07 -3.43
N ALA A 538 -28.37 4.97 -2.99
CA ALA A 538 -27.69 3.73 -2.64
C ALA A 538 -26.88 3.16 -3.83
N THR A 539 -27.42 3.26 -5.04
CA THR A 539 -26.75 2.85 -6.28
C THR A 539 -25.51 3.71 -6.56
N LEU A 540 -25.61 5.04 -6.45
CA LEU A 540 -24.46 5.94 -6.62
C LEU A 540 -23.36 5.65 -5.57
N LEU A 541 -23.74 5.41 -4.31
CA LEU A 541 -22.79 5.07 -3.26
C LEU A 541 -22.08 3.74 -3.56
N GLU A 542 -22.81 2.72 -4.04
CA GLU A 542 -22.23 1.43 -4.42
C GLU A 542 -21.31 1.52 -5.64
N ILE A 543 -21.63 2.38 -6.61
CA ILE A 543 -20.73 2.70 -7.73
C ILE A 543 -19.44 3.30 -7.21
N GLN A 544 -19.51 4.32 -6.34
CA GLN A 544 -18.32 4.94 -5.76
C GLN A 544 -17.49 3.93 -4.94
N ARG A 545 -18.15 3.06 -4.15
CA ARG A 545 -17.49 2.03 -3.33
C ARG A 545 -16.77 1.00 -4.19
N THR A 546 -17.36 0.60 -5.32
CA THR A 546 -16.82 -0.48 -6.15
C THR A 546 -15.81 0.04 -7.16
N ALA A 547 -16.16 1.11 -7.87
CA ALA A 547 -15.30 1.75 -8.87
C ALA A 547 -14.03 2.37 -8.28
N ASN A 548 -14.08 2.89 -7.04
CA ASN A 548 -12.94 3.50 -6.37
C ASN A 548 -12.16 4.48 -7.28
N THR A 549 -12.81 5.54 -7.76
CA THR A 549 -12.16 6.55 -8.63
C THR A 549 -10.80 7.00 -8.06
N LEU A 550 -10.66 7.09 -6.73
CA LEU A 550 -9.38 7.13 -6.04
C LEU A 550 -9.19 5.84 -5.22
N THR A 551 -8.28 4.97 -5.65
CA THR A 551 -7.93 3.71 -4.95
C THR A 551 -7.00 3.95 -3.77
N PHE A 552 -6.20 5.02 -3.82
CA PHE A 552 -5.31 5.47 -2.76
C PHE A 552 -5.64 6.89 -2.32
N SER A 553 -5.38 7.22 -1.06
CA SER A 553 -5.28 8.61 -0.64
C SER A 553 -4.08 9.26 -1.33
N LEU A 554 -4.10 10.60 -1.39
CA LEU A 554 -2.86 11.33 -1.61
C LEU A 554 -1.86 11.03 -0.48
N PRO A 555 -0.54 11.00 -0.75
CA PRO A 555 0.45 10.72 0.28
C PRO A 555 0.44 11.74 1.42
N HIS A 556 0.55 11.26 2.65
CA HIS A 556 0.68 12.02 3.89
C HIS A 556 2.09 11.88 4.47
N VAL A 557 2.46 12.72 5.44
CA VAL A 557 3.71 12.61 6.19
C VAL A 557 3.43 12.67 7.69
N ALA A 558 4.12 11.83 8.46
CA ALA A 558 4.12 11.90 9.92
C ALA A 558 4.95 13.09 10.41
N LYS A 559 4.33 14.05 11.10
CA LYS A 559 5.01 15.26 11.60
C LYS A 559 6.06 15.01 12.68
N LYS A 560 5.91 13.91 13.41
CA LYS A 560 6.74 13.53 14.54
C LYS A 560 6.72 12.02 14.71
N ASP A 561 7.69 11.51 15.45
CA ASP A 561 7.67 10.12 15.90
C ASP A 561 6.36 9.87 16.67
N THR A 562 5.67 8.79 16.31
CA THR A 562 4.40 8.41 16.93
C THR A 562 4.23 6.89 16.94
N LYS A 563 3.12 6.43 17.50
CA LYS A 563 2.67 5.04 17.38
C LYS A 563 1.35 4.96 16.63
N LEU A 564 1.21 3.98 15.75
CA LEU A 564 -0.05 3.67 15.06
C LEU A 564 -0.31 2.18 15.19
N GLN A 565 -1.42 1.79 15.83
CA GLN A 565 -1.74 0.39 16.15
C GLN A 565 -0.58 -0.39 16.79
N GLY A 566 0.18 0.27 17.67
CA GLY A 566 1.32 -0.33 18.37
C GLY A 566 2.66 -0.25 17.63
N PHE A 567 2.66 0.02 16.32
CA PHE A 567 3.87 0.19 15.50
C PHE A 567 4.49 1.57 15.67
N ASP A 568 5.81 1.64 15.74
CA ASP A 568 6.56 2.91 15.76
C ASP A 568 6.59 3.53 14.35
N ILE A 569 6.04 4.74 14.23
CA ILE A 569 6.08 5.54 13.01
C ILE A 569 7.15 6.61 13.20
N PRO A 570 8.27 6.59 12.46
CA PRO A 570 9.23 7.66 12.54
C PRO A 570 8.67 8.93 11.87
N LYS A 571 9.11 10.08 12.37
CA LYS A 571 8.93 11.38 11.73
C LYS A 571 9.38 11.31 10.27
N ASP A 572 8.71 12.08 9.43
CA ASP A 572 8.96 12.20 7.99
C ASP A 572 8.63 10.94 7.16
N ALA A 573 8.14 9.87 7.80
CA ALA A 573 7.62 8.70 7.08
C ALA A 573 6.42 9.09 6.21
N ILE A 574 6.42 8.61 4.96
CA ILE A 574 5.31 8.82 4.04
C ILE A 574 4.22 7.80 4.34
N ILE A 575 2.98 8.25 4.53
CA ILE A 575 1.82 7.40 4.80
C ILE A 575 0.89 7.45 3.59
N ILE A 576 0.51 6.29 3.05
CA ILE A 576 -0.45 6.18 1.95
C ILE A 576 -1.57 5.23 2.38
N ALA A 577 -2.81 5.72 2.40
CA ALA A 577 -3.97 4.89 2.69
C ALA A 577 -4.48 4.22 1.42
N ASN A 578 -4.68 2.91 1.46
CA ASN A 578 -5.33 2.14 0.42
C ASN A 578 -6.85 2.21 0.63
N LEU A 579 -7.50 3.20 0.02
CA LEU A 579 -8.96 3.41 0.14
C LEU A 579 -9.74 2.22 -0.43
N TYR A 580 -9.23 1.59 -1.49
CA TYR A 580 -9.82 0.36 -2.02
C TYR A 580 -9.93 -0.72 -0.95
N SER A 581 -8.88 -0.95 -0.16
CA SER A 581 -8.92 -1.94 0.91
C SER A 581 -9.96 -1.64 2.00
N ALA A 582 -10.27 -0.37 2.28
CA ALA A 582 -11.34 -0.02 3.22
C ALA A 582 -12.73 -0.29 2.64
N HIS A 583 -12.88 -0.13 1.32
CA HIS A 583 -14.11 -0.41 0.59
C HIS A 583 -14.33 -1.89 0.27
N THR A 584 -13.31 -2.72 0.42
CA THR A 584 -13.40 -4.18 0.23
C THR A 584 -13.12 -4.99 1.49
N ASP A 585 -12.96 -4.32 2.65
CA ASP A 585 -12.74 -4.97 3.94
C ASP A 585 -13.97 -5.81 4.36
N GLU A 586 -13.82 -7.13 4.37
CA GLU A 586 -14.89 -8.08 4.73
C GLU A 586 -15.43 -7.87 6.15
N LYS A 587 -14.67 -7.20 7.03
CA LYS A 587 -15.16 -6.79 8.35
C LYS A 587 -16.34 -5.83 8.28
N TYR A 588 -16.40 -4.97 7.25
CA TYR A 588 -17.42 -3.94 7.09
C TYR A 588 -18.39 -4.20 5.94
N TRP A 589 -17.95 -5.00 4.95
CA TRP A 589 -18.66 -5.23 3.71
C TRP A 589 -18.87 -6.73 3.49
N LYS A 590 -20.12 -7.18 3.54
CA LYS A 590 -20.49 -8.54 3.15
C LYS A 590 -20.44 -8.67 1.62
N ASP A 591 -19.81 -9.73 1.10
CA ASP A 591 -19.63 -9.96 -0.35
C ASP A 591 -19.10 -8.68 -1.06
N PRO A 592 -17.91 -8.16 -0.69
CA PRO A 592 -17.42 -6.86 -1.15
C PRO A 592 -17.19 -6.76 -2.66
N GLU A 593 -16.99 -7.89 -3.33
CA GLU A 593 -16.80 -8.03 -4.78
C GLU A 593 -18.09 -7.93 -5.60
N LYS A 594 -19.26 -8.14 -4.95
CA LYS A 594 -20.56 -8.04 -5.61
C LYS A 594 -21.07 -6.61 -5.58
N PHE A 595 -21.58 -6.16 -6.72
CA PHE A 595 -22.26 -4.87 -6.85
C PHE A 595 -23.70 -4.97 -6.31
N ILE A 596 -23.93 -4.45 -5.11
CA ILE A 596 -25.22 -4.57 -4.39
C ILE A 596 -25.61 -3.20 -3.83
N PRO A 597 -26.42 -2.39 -4.54
CA PRO A 597 -26.93 -1.11 -4.03
C PRO A 597 -27.61 -1.24 -2.66
N GLU A 598 -28.39 -2.30 -2.46
CA GLU A 598 -29.18 -2.54 -1.25
C GLU A 598 -28.33 -2.57 0.05
N ARG A 599 -26.99 -2.72 -0.03
CA ARG A 599 -26.10 -2.64 1.15
C ARG A 599 -26.08 -1.25 1.81
N PHE A 600 -26.52 -0.23 1.09
CA PHE A 600 -26.69 1.14 1.53
C PHE A 600 -28.15 1.48 1.86
N LEU A 601 -29.01 0.46 2.02
CA LEU A 601 -30.39 0.65 2.50
C LEU A 601 -30.57 0.00 3.88
N ASN A 602 -31.48 0.57 4.66
CA ASN A 602 -32.03 -0.02 5.87
C ASN A 602 -33.24 -0.91 5.51
N GLU A 603 -33.76 -1.66 6.49
CA GLU A 603 -34.95 -2.50 6.28
C GLU A 603 -36.21 -1.71 5.91
N ASP A 604 -36.29 -0.43 6.30
CA ASP A 604 -37.35 0.51 5.94
C ASP A 604 -37.11 1.22 4.60
N CYS A 605 -36.14 0.74 3.80
CA CYS A 605 -35.69 1.33 2.53
C CYS A 605 -35.10 2.75 2.66
N SER A 606 -34.84 3.26 3.86
CA SER A 606 -34.12 4.53 4.03
C SER A 606 -32.62 4.37 3.77
N LEU A 607 -31.95 5.45 3.36
CA LEU A 607 -30.52 5.45 3.06
C LEU A 607 -29.69 5.19 4.33
N ARG A 608 -28.83 4.17 4.28
CA ARG A 608 -27.95 3.75 5.37
C ARG A 608 -26.55 4.34 5.20
N ARG A 609 -26.06 5.02 6.24
CA ARG A 609 -24.66 5.47 6.32
C ARG A 609 -23.72 4.31 6.72
N ARG A 610 -22.51 4.32 6.15
CA ARG A 610 -21.47 3.32 6.40
C ARG A 610 -20.17 4.04 6.75
N ASP A 611 -19.64 3.82 7.94
CA ASP A 611 -18.42 4.52 8.40
C ASP A 611 -17.19 4.16 7.55
N ALA A 612 -17.09 2.91 7.10
CA ALA A 612 -16.05 2.42 6.22
C ALA A 612 -16.16 2.90 4.76
N PHE A 613 -17.18 3.70 4.42
CA PHE A 613 -17.33 4.33 3.11
C PHE A 613 -16.67 5.70 3.08
N ILE A 614 -15.45 5.76 2.55
CA ILE A 614 -14.57 6.94 2.54
C ILE A 614 -14.01 7.26 1.14
N PRO A 615 -14.85 7.36 0.08
CA PRO A 615 -14.38 7.67 -1.28
C PRO A 615 -13.75 9.06 -1.41
N PHE A 616 -14.02 9.94 -0.46
CA PHE A 616 -13.47 11.30 -0.38
C PHE A 616 -12.32 11.41 0.64
N SER A 617 -11.71 10.28 1.02
CA SER A 617 -10.77 10.15 2.14
C SER A 617 -11.42 10.50 3.49
N ALA A 618 -10.62 10.66 4.55
CA ALA A 618 -11.07 10.96 5.90
C ALA A 618 -10.16 12.00 6.59
N GLY A 619 -10.61 12.50 7.76
CA GLY A 619 -9.84 13.43 8.58
C GLY A 619 -9.78 14.86 8.01
N PRO A 620 -8.95 15.77 8.54
CA PRO A 620 -8.94 17.18 8.11
C PRO A 620 -8.58 17.42 6.63
N ARG A 621 -7.99 16.42 5.98
CA ARG A 621 -7.60 16.43 4.55
C ARG A 621 -8.65 15.79 3.64
N PHE A 622 -9.86 15.48 4.14
CA PHE A 622 -10.97 15.01 3.32
C PHE A 622 -11.25 15.97 2.15
N CYS A 623 -11.83 15.45 1.07
CA CYS A 623 -12.07 16.20 -0.15
C CYS A 623 -12.82 17.52 0.12
N ILE A 624 -12.25 18.63 -0.34
CA ILE A 624 -12.87 19.96 -0.22
C ILE A 624 -14.10 20.10 -1.13
N GLY A 625 -14.10 19.40 -2.27
CA GLY A 625 -15.15 19.44 -3.29
C GLY A 625 -16.23 18.38 -3.13
N GLU A 626 -16.27 17.62 -2.03
CA GLU A 626 -17.27 16.56 -1.83
C GLU A 626 -18.73 17.05 -2.04
N PRO A 627 -19.17 18.20 -1.49
CA PRO A 627 -20.54 18.66 -1.71
C PRO A 627 -20.86 18.96 -3.18
N LEU A 628 -19.91 19.54 -3.91
CA LEU A 628 -20.04 19.82 -5.34
C LEU A 628 -20.11 18.52 -6.15
N ALA A 629 -19.15 17.61 -5.94
CA ALA A 629 -19.13 16.32 -6.64
C ALA A 629 -20.40 15.50 -6.39
N ARG A 630 -20.93 15.47 -5.15
CA ARG A 630 -22.20 14.77 -4.85
C ARG A 630 -23.41 15.38 -5.54
N MET A 631 -23.44 16.70 -5.72
CA MET A 631 -24.49 17.39 -6.47
C MET A 631 -24.41 17.02 -7.95
N GLU A 632 -23.22 17.15 -8.57
CA GLU A 632 -23.01 16.81 -9.97
C GLU A 632 -23.34 15.33 -10.25
N LEU A 633 -22.80 14.41 -9.45
CA LEU A 633 -23.06 12.98 -9.61
C LEU A 633 -24.54 12.65 -9.55
N PHE A 634 -25.28 13.24 -8.61
CA PHE A 634 -26.72 13.03 -8.50
C PHE A 634 -27.46 13.59 -9.71
N LEU A 635 -27.24 14.86 -10.07
CA LEU A 635 -27.98 15.54 -11.13
C LEU A 635 -27.72 14.94 -12.52
N PHE A 636 -26.45 14.64 -12.86
CA PHE A 636 -26.14 13.95 -14.11
C PHE A 636 -26.72 12.55 -14.13
N PHE A 637 -26.46 11.73 -13.11
CA PHE A 637 -26.88 10.34 -13.11
C PHE A 637 -28.40 10.18 -13.21
N THR A 638 -29.14 10.93 -12.40
CA THR A 638 -30.62 10.90 -12.37
C THR A 638 -31.23 11.34 -13.69
N ASN A 639 -30.87 12.52 -14.20
CA ASN A 639 -31.48 13.07 -15.41
C ASN A 639 -31.09 12.27 -16.66
N LEU A 640 -29.87 11.72 -16.71
CA LEU A 640 -29.47 10.81 -17.78
C LEU A 640 -30.30 9.51 -17.76
N LEU A 641 -30.50 8.90 -16.59
CA LEU A 641 -31.35 7.71 -16.46
C LEU A 641 -32.84 8.01 -16.67
N GLN A 642 -33.32 9.19 -16.30
CA GLN A 642 -34.69 9.63 -16.55
C GLN A 642 -34.99 9.61 -18.06
N ARG A 643 -34.07 10.12 -18.87
CA ARG A 643 -34.28 10.30 -20.31
C ARG A 643 -33.85 9.10 -21.17
N PHE A 644 -32.84 8.35 -20.74
CA PHE A 644 -32.23 7.31 -21.55
C PHE A 644 -32.20 5.95 -20.85
N ARG A 645 -32.34 4.91 -21.67
CA ARG A 645 -31.91 3.56 -21.36
C ARG A 645 -30.55 3.33 -22.02
N PHE A 646 -29.54 3.05 -21.21
CA PHE A 646 -28.20 2.76 -21.67
C PHE A 646 -28.01 1.25 -21.86
N SER A 647 -27.31 0.87 -22.93
CA SER A 647 -26.91 -0.51 -23.18
C SER A 647 -25.50 -0.59 -23.74
N MET A 648 -24.90 -1.77 -23.63
CA MET A 648 -23.61 -2.07 -24.27
C MET A 648 -23.75 -2.01 -25.80
N GLU A 649 -22.67 -1.63 -26.48
CA GLU A 649 -22.56 -1.74 -27.94
C GLU A 649 -22.65 -3.20 -28.40
N ASP A 650 -21.89 -4.08 -27.73
CA ASP A 650 -21.82 -5.50 -28.01
C ASP A 650 -22.10 -6.28 -26.73
N LYS A 651 -23.16 -7.11 -26.75
CA LYS A 651 -23.55 -7.96 -25.62
C LYS A 651 -22.71 -9.24 -25.52
N GLU A 652 -22.12 -9.68 -26.64
CA GLU A 652 -21.26 -10.87 -26.67
C GLU A 652 -19.87 -10.54 -26.10
N ASN A 653 -19.43 -9.29 -26.25
CA ASN A 653 -18.16 -8.78 -25.73
C ASN A 653 -18.39 -7.60 -24.76
N PRO A 654 -18.88 -7.87 -23.53
CA PRO A 654 -19.16 -6.82 -22.57
C PRO A 654 -17.89 -6.04 -22.18
N PRO A 655 -17.99 -4.73 -21.93
CA PRO A 655 -16.86 -3.94 -21.46
C PRO A 655 -16.41 -4.41 -20.08
N SER A 656 -15.09 -4.38 -19.84
CA SER A 656 -14.49 -4.78 -18.57
C SER A 656 -14.75 -3.73 -17.48
N LEU A 657 -14.96 -4.21 -16.25
CA LEU A 657 -14.99 -3.37 -15.04
C LEU A 657 -13.59 -3.16 -14.42
N ASP A 658 -12.52 -3.66 -15.07
CA ASP A 658 -11.15 -3.27 -14.73
C ASP A 658 -10.84 -1.87 -15.28
N GLY A 659 -9.97 -1.14 -14.57
CA GLY A 659 -9.56 0.21 -14.93
C GLY A 659 -8.04 0.38 -15.03
N VAL A 660 -7.63 1.48 -15.64
CA VAL A 660 -6.23 1.89 -15.72
C VAL A 660 -5.89 2.74 -14.49
N GLN A 661 -5.01 2.22 -13.63
CA GLN A 661 -4.54 2.95 -12.46
C GLN A 661 -3.55 4.06 -12.83
N ALA A 662 -3.89 5.31 -12.49
CA ALA A 662 -2.98 6.45 -12.46
C ALA A 662 -3.13 7.20 -11.11
N LEU A 663 -3.32 8.52 -11.11
CA LEU A 663 -3.80 9.21 -9.91
C LEU A 663 -5.22 8.76 -9.56
N THR A 664 -6.10 8.75 -10.56
CA THR A 664 -7.43 8.14 -10.53
C THR A 664 -7.42 6.77 -11.21
N LEU A 665 -8.42 5.95 -10.89
CA LEU A 665 -8.73 4.72 -11.61
C LEU A 665 -9.77 5.04 -12.69
N THR A 666 -9.36 4.98 -13.96
CA THR A 666 -10.25 5.27 -15.10
C THR A 666 -10.74 3.98 -15.76
N PRO A 667 -12.00 3.88 -16.24
CA PRO A 667 -12.43 2.76 -17.06
C PRO A 667 -11.52 2.51 -18.27
N LEU A 668 -11.43 1.25 -18.71
CA LEU A 668 -10.91 0.96 -20.04
C LEU A 668 -11.82 1.61 -21.10
N PRO A 669 -11.30 2.05 -22.26
CA PRO A 669 -12.14 2.67 -23.29
C PRO A 669 -13.29 1.76 -23.72
N TYR A 670 -14.51 2.26 -23.63
CA TYR A 670 -15.72 1.58 -24.09
C TYR A 670 -16.64 2.56 -24.82
N ARG A 671 -17.60 1.99 -25.56
CA ARG A 671 -18.73 2.72 -26.13
C ARG A 671 -20.02 2.19 -25.54
N LEU A 672 -21.00 3.08 -25.41
CA LEU A 672 -22.35 2.73 -24.99
C LEU A 672 -23.37 3.22 -26.01
N VAL A 673 -24.55 2.62 -25.99
CA VAL A 673 -25.72 3.04 -26.75
C VAL A 673 -26.71 3.69 -25.79
N ALA A 674 -27.21 4.87 -26.14
CA ALA A 674 -28.25 5.59 -25.40
C ALA A 674 -29.56 5.61 -26.21
N LEU A 675 -30.62 5.01 -25.67
CA LEU A 675 -31.94 4.96 -26.29
C LEU A 675 -32.92 5.81 -25.48
N LEU A 676 -33.74 6.63 -26.13
CA LEU A 676 -34.77 7.42 -25.44
C LEU A 676 -35.82 6.52 -24.77
N ARG A 677 -36.28 6.90 -23.57
CA ARG A 677 -37.29 6.21 -22.76
C ARG A 677 -38.69 6.83 -22.84
#